data_AF-A0A8B9I243-F1
#
_entry.id   AF-A0A8B9I243-F1
#
_cell.length_a   1.000
_cell.length_b   1.000
_cell.length_c   1.000
_cell.angle_alpha   90.00
_cell.angle_beta   90.00
_cell.angle_gamma   90.00
#
_symmetry.space_group_name_H-M   'P 1'
#
loop_
_entity.id
_entity.type
_entity.pdbx_description
1 polymer ?
#
loop_
_entity_poly.entity_id
_entity_poly.type
_entity_poly.pdbx_seq_one_letter_code
_entity_poly.pdbx_strand_id
1 'polypeptide(L)'
;MPERSTAGPRQPGPMSLWRGAAVLSLLVLSAVVAAEPRGWLLADKGPFHRARDFTEFAERHQHGFSTRYKIYREFGRWKVNNLALERHEDSGVTVPFDPDFIHNIRQLGRRPSLQRITDSIIKKYGTHFLVSATLGGEESLTIFVDKRKLSRGQPSGGASNGSASALTLEALHQLAASYFIDRDSTLRKLHHLQIASAAIKVTETRTGPLGCSNYDNLDSVSSVLVHSPENKVQLQGLQAVLPHYLRSRFVQAALGYIGCNAEGQFVCRDNDCWCLCSKQYVQCNCPQADIRAQESYLEHTREAWRQANQEFEESDEFQAFVGKLPTHFALNASAIQHMWRADAALLQRYRQLESRTSLLFSKARRSANRLFSLSRRCRTQPKIIIQKERSFGYWLQHVLSILYCGESKQLGFYSEDTKSCLCPHEHPLCQGAIPCVVGDGPFCTSCSPENRTRCSSCNPGFTLSHGMCRHAVPDPTDHYLGFETDLRDLELRYLLQRRDGRVVTRATFVSSDVRLNTWFDPSWRKRMLLTLKSNKFKSSRVHMLLGVSLQICMTKNSTLEPALSVYVNPFGGSHSESWTMPINQNSYPDWEKTKLDIPLDCYNWTLTLGNRWKSFFETVHFYLRSRIRTDLTQGNETVYFEPMDVADSSQNFGYMKINSIQLFGYSMHFDPEAIQDLILQLDYPYTQGSQDSALLQLMEIRYRVNRLSPPGPLPLDLFSCLLRHRLKLSSSEATRLSYSTYNQS
;
A
#
# COMPACT_ATOMS: atom_id res chain seq x y z
N MET A 1 56.00 25.49 50.54
CA MET A 1 55.77 24.03 50.55
C MET A 1 55.82 23.51 49.12
N PRO A 2 56.49 22.38 48.88
CA PRO A 2 57.13 22.09 47.60
C PRO A 2 56.47 20.95 46.80
N GLU A 3 57.00 20.78 45.58
CA GLU A 3 57.33 19.48 44.95
C GLU A 3 56.23 18.61 44.29
N ARG A 4 56.38 18.39 42.96
CA ARG A 4 56.79 17.10 42.30
C ARG A 4 56.51 17.13 40.79
N SER A 5 57.53 17.06 39.92
CA SER A 5 58.22 15.86 39.37
C SER A 5 57.34 15.05 38.38
N THR A 6 57.50 15.24 37.06
CA THR A 6 58.31 14.44 36.09
C THR A 6 57.75 13.09 35.61
N ALA A 7 57.68 13.00 34.27
CA ALA A 7 57.98 11.86 33.39
C ALA A 7 56.96 10.73 33.15
N GLY A 8 56.72 10.43 31.85
CA GLY A 8 56.41 9.08 31.37
C GLY A 8 55.26 8.96 30.35
N PRO A 9 55.45 8.40 29.15
CA PRO A 9 54.52 8.47 28.02
C PRO A 9 53.42 7.40 28.03
N ARG A 10 52.22 7.72 27.53
CA ARG A 10 51.17 6.75 27.20
C ARG A 10 50.57 7.02 25.81
N GLN A 11 50.36 5.93 25.09
CA GLN A 11 49.89 5.78 23.71
C GLN A 11 48.61 6.59 23.36
N PRO A 12 48.45 7.06 22.12
CA PRO A 12 47.14 7.51 21.63
C PRO A 12 46.29 6.31 21.17
N GLY A 13 45.06 6.25 21.67
CA GLY A 13 44.05 5.26 21.33
C GLY A 13 43.38 5.44 19.95
N PRO A 14 42.43 4.55 19.61
CA PRO A 14 41.91 4.35 18.27
C PRO A 14 40.81 5.37 17.96
N MET A 15 41.19 6.59 17.59
CA MET A 15 40.22 7.58 17.10
C MET A 15 40.73 8.41 15.90
N SER A 16 41.79 7.97 15.22
CA SER A 16 42.31 8.63 14.00
C SER A 16 41.89 7.97 12.68
N LEU A 17 41.28 6.78 12.70
CA LEU A 17 40.90 6.05 11.47
C LEU A 17 39.60 6.57 10.80
N TRP A 18 38.77 7.32 11.53
CA TRP A 18 37.48 7.81 10.99
C TRP A 18 37.56 9.17 10.28
N ARG A 19 38.66 9.93 10.45
CA ARG A 19 38.90 11.16 9.68
C ARG A 19 39.62 10.92 8.34
N GLY A 20 40.33 9.80 8.20
CA GLY A 20 41.01 9.42 6.94
C GLY A 20 40.05 8.91 5.85
N ALA A 21 39.00 8.16 6.22
CA ALA A 21 38.08 7.57 5.27
C ALA A 21 37.09 8.59 4.65
N ALA A 22 36.72 9.62 5.41
CA ALA A 22 35.85 10.70 4.92
C ALA A 22 36.58 11.62 3.92
N VAL A 23 37.88 11.88 4.14
CA VAL A 23 38.70 12.71 3.25
C VAL A 23 39.04 11.98 1.95
N LEU A 24 39.28 10.67 1.97
CA LEU A 24 39.43 9.88 0.74
C LEU A 24 38.14 9.75 -0.06
N SER A 25 36.97 9.65 0.60
CA SER A 25 35.69 9.59 -0.12
C SER A 25 35.30 10.93 -0.76
N LEU A 26 35.65 12.06 -0.12
CA LEU A 26 35.51 13.39 -0.73
C LEU A 26 36.53 13.64 -1.85
N LEU A 27 37.75 13.08 -1.77
CA LEU A 27 38.74 13.14 -2.86
C LEU A 27 38.35 12.27 -4.07
N VAL A 28 37.71 11.12 -3.85
CA VAL A 28 37.22 10.25 -4.93
C VAL A 28 35.94 10.83 -5.57
N LEU A 29 35.02 11.44 -4.79
CA LEU A 29 33.88 12.15 -5.38
C LEU A 29 34.30 13.42 -6.13
N SER A 30 35.27 14.17 -5.61
CA SER A 30 35.80 15.35 -6.30
C SER A 30 36.63 15.00 -7.54
N ALA A 31 37.26 13.82 -7.61
CA ALA A 31 37.91 13.34 -8.84
C ALA A 31 36.91 12.94 -9.95
N VAL A 32 35.71 12.47 -9.59
CA VAL A 32 34.65 12.15 -10.56
C VAL A 32 33.90 13.42 -11.03
N VAL A 33 33.84 14.46 -10.19
CA VAL A 33 33.25 15.76 -10.54
C VAL A 33 34.26 16.70 -11.25
N ALA A 34 35.55 16.58 -10.95
CA ALA A 34 36.61 17.38 -11.59
C ALA A 34 36.94 16.95 -13.04
N ALA A 35 36.21 15.99 -13.62
CA ALA A 35 36.28 15.70 -15.05
C ALA A 35 35.48 16.72 -15.91
N GLU A 36 34.61 17.55 -15.31
CA GLU A 36 33.81 18.53 -16.06
C GLU A 36 34.54 19.79 -16.56
N PRO A 37 35.65 20.33 -15.98
CA PRO A 37 36.27 21.55 -16.51
C PRO A 37 37.04 21.33 -17.84
N ARG A 38 37.27 20.07 -18.23
CA ARG A 38 38.02 19.70 -19.45
C ARG A 38 37.28 18.70 -20.34
N GLY A 39 35.95 18.56 -20.16
CA GLY A 39 35.12 17.70 -21.01
C GLY A 39 35.19 18.01 -22.50
N TRP A 40 35.63 19.23 -22.88
CA TRP A 40 35.87 19.61 -24.27
C TRP A 40 37.03 18.87 -24.93
N LEU A 41 38.01 18.37 -24.17
CA LEU A 41 39.13 17.57 -24.72
C LEU A 41 38.66 16.19 -25.21
N LEU A 42 37.49 15.74 -24.74
CA LEU A 42 36.82 14.50 -25.10
C LEU A 42 35.51 14.73 -25.88
N ALA A 43 35.19 15.99 -26.20
CA ALA A 43 34.01 16.30 -27.00
C ALA A 43 34.28 15.92 -28.47
N ASP A 44 33.20 15.64 -29.21
CA ASP A 44 33.17 15.41 -30.68
C ASP A 44 33.73 16.58 -31.54
N LYS A 45 34.46 17.53 -30.95
CA LYS A 45 34.81 18.81 -31.57
C LYS A 45 36.30 19.10 -31.48
N GLY A 46 36.75 19.87 -32.47
CA GLY A 46 38.12 20.35 -32.55
C GLY A 46 39.07 19.38 -33.27
N PRO A 47 40.34 19.80 -33.43
CA PRO A 47 41.32 19.07 -34.23
C PRO A 47 41.72 17.72 -33.63
N PHE A 48 41.60 17.54 -32.31
CA PHE A 48 41.98 16.30 -31.62
C PHE A 48 41.03 15.13 -31.90
N HIS A 49 39.73 15.40 -32.10
CA HIS A 49 38.78 14.35 -32.46
C HIS A 49 39.08 13.74 -33.85
N ARG A 50 39.65 14.54 -34.75
CA ARG A 50 40.10 14.10 -36.09
C ARG A 50 41.51 13.54 -36.10
N ALA A 51 42.21 13.54 -34.96
CA ALA A 51 43.53 12.95 -34.88
C ALA A 51 43.42 11.43 -35.04
N ARG A 52 44.27 10.86 -35.91
CA ARG A 52 44.27 9.43 -36.24
C ARG A 52 44.34 8.54 -35.00
N ASP A 53 45.14 8.92 -34.01
CA ASP A 53 45.32 8.15 -32.78
C ASP A 53 44.04 8.15 -31.92
N PHE A 54 43.31 9.26 -31.89
CA PHE A 54 42.06 9.38 -31.16
C PHE A 54 40.95 8.58 -31.86
N THR A 55 40.82 8.69 -33.19
CA THR A 55 39.83 7.92 -33.95
C THR A 55 40.08 6.43 -33.82
N GLU A 56 41.33 5.99 -33.92
CA GLU A 56 41.70 4.59 -33.76
C GLU A 56 41.42 4.08 -32.34
N PHE A 57 41.69 4.89 -31.31
CA PHE A 57 41.32 4.56 -29.94
C PHE A 57 39.79 4.47 -29.76
N ALA A 58 39.03 5.45 -30.27
CA ALA A 58 37.58 5.50 -30.16
C ALA A 58 36.91 4.30 -30.85
N GLU A 59 37.36 3.95 -32.06
CA GLU A 59 36.91 2.75 -32.77
C GLU A 59 37.19 1.49 -31.96
N ARG A 60 38.41 1.32 -31.42
CA ARG A 60 38.76 0.15 -30.59
C ARG A 60 37.89 0.07 -29.34
N HIS A 61 37.59 1.20 -28.71
CA HIS A 61 36.70 1.26 -27.55
C HIS A 61 35.26 0.86 -27.92
N GLN A 62 34.75 1.31 -29.07
CA GLN A 62 33.44 0.89 -29.59
C GLN A 62 33.37 -0.62 -29.85
N HIS A 63 34.47 -1.23 -30.32
CA HIS A 63 34.58 -2.68 -30.50
C HIS A 63 34.73 -3.48 -29.19
N GLY A 64 34.65 -2.83 -28.01
CA GLY A 64 34.64 -3.48 -26.70
C GLY A 64 36.01 -3.61 -26.02
N PHE A 65 37.08 -3.10 -26.63
CA PHE A 65 38.40 -3.10 -26.01
C PHE A 65 38.51 -1.98 -24.96
N SER A 66 38.94 -2.31 -23.75
CA SER A 66 38.99 -1.33 -22.64
C SER A 66 40.18 -1.48 -21.70
N THR A 67 40.70 -2.70 -21.52
CA THR A 67 41.87 -2.93 -20.65
C THR A 67 43.13 -2.72 -21.47
N ARG A 68 44.05 -1.88 -20.98
CA ARG A 68 45.24 -1.47 -21.72
C ARG A 68 46.49 -1.82 -20.93
N TYR A 69 47.40 -2.58 -21.53
CA TYR A 69 48.80 -2.67 -21.11
C TYR A 69 49.62 -1.80 -22.06
N LYS A 70 50.35 -0.83 -21.52
CA LYS A 70 51.36 -0.07 -22.27
C LYS A 70 52.69 -0.27 -21.57
N ILE A 71 53.66 -0.80 -22.29
CA ILE A 71 55.05 -0.85 -21.85
C ILE A 71 55.88 -0.09 -22.87
N TYR A 72 56.90 0.63 -22.42
CA TYR A 72 57.74 1.41 -23.30
C TYR A 72 59.17 1.47 -22.77
N ARG A 73 60.10 1.69 -23.70
CA ARG A 73 61.52 1.91 -23.45
C ARG A 73 61.96 3.13 -24.25
N GLU A 74 62.67 4.03 -23.59
CA GLU A 74 63.30 5.19 -24.22
C GLU A 74 64.77 4.86 -24.55
N PHE A 75 65.26 5.21 -25.75
CA PHE A 75 66.63 4.93 -26.19
C PHE A 75 67.62 6.09 -25.95
N GLY A 76 67.12 7.23 -25.46
CA GLY A 76 67.93 8.41 -25.15
C GLY A 76 67.03 9.60 -24.86
N ARG A 77 67.38 10.39 -23.84
CA ARG A 77 66.56 11.51 -23.37
C ARG A 77 67.37 12.81 -23.35
N TRP A 78 67.18 13.62 -24.37
CA TRP A 78 67.81 14.93 -24.50
C TRP A 78 66.79 16.00 -24.16
N LYS A 79 66.92 16.65 -23.00
CA LYS A 79 66.09 17.82 -22.71
C LYS A 79 66.67 19.01 -23.46
N VAL A 80 66.02 19.41 -24.55
CA VAL A 80 66.39 20.61 -25.28
C VAL A 80 65.51 21.76 -24.82
N ASN A 81 66.16 22.73 -24.19
CA ASN A 81 65.53 23.99 -23.80
C ASN A 81 65.75 25.02 -24.91
N ASN A 82 64.82 25.96 -25.04
CA ASN A 82 64.90 27.09 -25.99
C ASN A 82 65.05 26.64 -27.46
N LEU A 83 64.24 25.67 -27.89
CA LEU A 83 64.13 25.24 -29.29
C LEU A 83 63.63 26.38 -30.21
N ALA A 84 62.86 27.32 -29.64
CA ALA A 84 62.60 28.61 -30.24
C ALA A 84 63.63 29.60 -29.66
N LEU A 85 64.49 30.14 -30.54
CA LEU A 85 65.64 31.01 -30.21
C LEU A 85 65.39 32.04 -29.10
N GLU A 86 66.46 32.34 -28.36
CA GLU A 86 66.54 33.39 -27.36
C GLU A 86 65.92 34.70 -27.83
N ARG A 87 65.07 35.25 -26.95
CA ARG A 87 64.52 36.59 -27.07
C ARG A 87 65.64 37.57 -26.73
N HIS A 88 66.47 37.93 -27.71
CA HIS A 88 67.47 38.98 -27.55
C HIS A 88 66.75 40.33 -27.70
N GLU A 89 66.33 40.95 -26.60
CA GLU A 89 65.57 42.22 -26.63
C GLU A 89 66.43 43.45 -26.96
N ASP A 90 67.76 43.34 -27.09
CA ASP A 90 68.65 44.51 -27.23
C ASP A 90 69.53 44.56 -28.51
N SER A 91 69.29 43.71 -29.50
CA SER A 91 69.97 43.80 -30.80
C SER A 91 68.93 43.70 -31.91
N GLY A 92 68.74 44.78 -32.68
CA GLY A 92 67.71 44.98 -33.71
C GLY A 92 67.71 44.02 -34.90
N VAL A 93 68.24 42.81 -34.76
CA VAL A 93 68.16 41.72 -35.72
C VAL A 93 66.91 40.90 -35.41
N THR A 94 65.90 41.04 -36.25
CA THR A 94 64.67 40.24 -36.18
C THR A 94 64.99 38.76 -36.30
N VAL A 95 64.51 37.94 -35.38
CA VAL A 95 64.53 36.47 -35.49
C VAL A 95 64.05 36.09 -36.90
N PRO A 96 64.83 35.32 -37.69
CA PRO A 96 64.44 34.94 -39.03
C PRO A 96 63.30 33.93 -38.93
N PHE A 97 62.07 34.44 -38.90
CA PHE A 97 60.90 33.62 -39.13
C PHE A 97 60.91 33.13 -40.57
N ASP A 98 60.31 31.96 -40.77
CA ASP A 98 60.06 31.41 -42.09
C ASP A 98 59.45 32.47 -43.04
N PRO A 99 60.03 32.69 -44.24
CA PRO A 99 59.56 33.72 -45.17
C PRO A 99 58.07 33.56 -45.52
N ASP A 100 57.58 32.33 -45.66
CA ASP A 100 56.17 32.07 -45.93
C ASP A 100 55.30 32.45 -44.73
N PHE A 101 55.75 32.20 -43.51
CA PHE A 101 55.03 32.62 -42.30
C PHE A 101 54.85 34.14 -42.25
N ILE A 102 55.92 34.90 -42.51
CA ILE A 102 55.85 36.37 -42.56
C ILE A 102 55.00 36.85 -43.74
N HIS A 103 55.11 36.20 -44.90
CA HIS A 103 54.28 36.52 -46.06
C HIS A 103 52.79 36.34 -45.75
N ASN A 104 52.41 35.21 -45.12
CA ASN A 104 51.04 34.93 -44.72
C ASN A 104 50.51 35.96 -43.69
N ILE A 105 51.33 36.38 -42.73
CA ILE A 105 50.94 37.44 -41.78
C ILE A 105 50.70 38.77 -42.52
N ARG A 106 51.54 39.14 -43.49
CA ARG A 106 51.38 40.37 -44.26
C ARG A 106 50.11 40.35 -45.11
N GLN A 107 49.77 39.21 -45.71
CA GLN A 107 48.56 39.05 -46.54
C GLN A 107 47.24 39.20 -45.74
N LEU A 108 47.25 38.98 -44.42
CA LEU A 108 46.04 39.13 -43.60
C LEU A 108 45.56 40.59 -43.46
N GLY A 109 46.45 41.56 -43.64
CA GLY A 109 46.16 42.98 -43.48
C GLY A 109 45.92 43.39 -42.01
N ARG A 110 45.45 44.63 -41.80
CA ARG A 110 45.31 45.23 -40.45
C ARG A 110 44.09 44.73 -39.65
N ARG A 111 43.03 44.27 -40.33
CA ARG A 111 41.77 43.81 -39.69
C ARG A 111 41.24 42.53 -40.34
N PRO A 112 41.96 41.40 -40.24
CA PRO A 112 41.49 40.13 -40.79
C PRO A 112 40.23 39.63 -40.08
N SER A 113 39.39 38.89 -40.82
CA SER A 113 38.28 38.12 -40.24
C SER A 113 38.83 36.90 -39.49
N LEU A 114 38.06 36.40 -38.51
CA LEU A 114 38.48 35.24 -37.70
C LEU A 114 38.72 33.99 -38.57
N GLN A 115 37.89 33.77 -39.59
CA GLN A 115 38.05 32.66 -40.54
C GLN A 115 39.37 32.73 -41.32
N ARG A 116 39.75 33.93 -41.81
CA ARG A 116 41.03 34.10 -42.52
C ARG A 116 42.23 33.81 -41.62
N ILE A 117 42.18 34.18 -40.34
CA ILE A 117 43.23 33.83 -39.37
C ILE A 117 43.29 32.30 -39.19
N THR A 118 42.13 31.65 -39.07
CA THR A 118 42.06 30.19 -38.92
C THR A 118 42.64 29.45 -40.13
N ASP A 119 42.28 29.87 -41.34
CA ASP A 119 42.69 29.18 -42.56
C ASP A 119 44.15 29.47 -42.95
N SER A 120 44.61 30.72 -42.81
CA SER A 120 45.97 31.12 -43.22
C SER A 120 47.03 30.85 -42.16
N ILE A 121 46.70 30.92 -40.87
CA ILE A 121 47.67 30.72 -39.78
C ILE A 121 47.40 29.42 -39.02
N ILE A 122 46.23 29.28 -38.37
CA ILE A 122 46.01 28.24 -37.36
C ILE A 122 46.06 26.83 -37.96
N LYS A 123 45.44 26.59 -39.13
CA LYS A 123 45.46 25.28 -39.79
C LYS A 123 46.84 24.91 -40.33
N LYS A 124 47.64 25.89 -40.76
CA LYS A 124 48.97 25.66 -41.38
C LYS A 124 50.09 25.54 -40.34
N TYR A 125 50.09 26.40 -39.32
CA TYR A 125 51.18 26.52 -38.35
C TYR A 125 50.78 26.10 -36.92
N GLY A 126 49.51 25.79 -36.68
CA GLY A 126 49.00 25.42 -35.36
C GLY A 126 48.68 26.61 -34.45
N THR A 127 48.35 26.31 -33.19
CA THR A 127 48.02 27.34 -32.17
C THR A 127 49.20 27.68 -31.26
N HIS A 128 50.18 26.77 -31.17
CA HIS A 128 51.33 26.87 -30.29
C HIS A 128 52.59 26.50 -31.04
N PHE A 129 53.72 27.07 -30.61
CA PHE A 129 55.04 26.64 -31.02
C PHE A 129 55.79 26.01 -29.85
N LEU A 130 56.81 25.24 -30.17
CA LEU A 130 57.60 24.48 -29.22
C LEU A 130 58.68 25.35 -28.57
N VAL A 131 58.68 25.46 -27.24
CA VAL A 131 59.72 26.19 -26.48
C VAL A 131 60.79 25.24 -25.96
N SER A 132 60.36 24.15 -25.32
CA SER A 132 61.27 23.11 -24.85
C SER A 132 60.61 21.75 -25.02
N ALA A 133 61.44 20.73 -25.24
CA ALA A 133 60.98 19.35 -25.36
C ALA A 133 62.06 18.38 -24.90
N THR A 134 61.63 17.18 -24.53
CA THR A 134 62.53 16.03 -24.50
C THR A 134 62.56 15.41 -25.88
N LEU A 135 63.73 15.43 -26.52
CA LEU A 135 64.01 14.74 -27.77
C LEU A 135 64.52 13.34 -27.43
N GLY A 136 63.93 12.32 -28.04
CA GLY A 136 64.34 10.94 -27.84
C GLY A 136 63.74 10.00 -28.88
N GLY A 137 64.04 8.71 -28.70
CA GLY A 137 63.31 7.63 -29.35
C GLY A 137 62.58 6.79 -28.31
N GLU A 138 61.38 6.33 -28.64
CA GLU A 138 60.55 5.43 -27.84
C GLU A 138 60.23 4.17 -28.67
N GLU A 139 60.45 3.01 -28.07
CA GLU A 139 59.81 1.75 -28.46
C GLU A 139 58.72 1.46 -27.44
N SER A 140 57.46 1.34 -27.89
CA SER A 140 56.35 0.96 -27.02
C SER A 140 55.47 -0.13 -27.62
N LEU A 141 55.04 -1.02 -26.75
CA LEU A 141 54.04 -2.04 -27.03
C LEU A 141 52.76 -1.68 -26.27
N THR A 142 51.67 -1.49 -27.00
CA THR A 142 50.34 -1.33 -26.44
C THR A 142 49.47 -2.53 -26.76
N ILE A 143 48.91 -3.16 -25.72
CA ILE A 143 47.97 -4.28 -25.83
C ILE A 143 46.60 -3.81 -25.34
N PHE A 144 45.62 -3.86 -26.22
CA PHE A 144 44.21 -3.58 -25.96
C PHE A 144 43.47 -4.89 -25.74
N VAL A 145 42.60 -4.92 -24.73
CA VAL A 145 42.05 -6.17 -24.19
C VAL A 145 40.53 -6.01 -23.99
N ASP A 146 39.75 -6.94 -24.54
CA ASP A 146 38.30 -7.07 -24.35
C ASP A 146 38.00 -8.07 -23.23
N LYS A 147 37.67 -7.56 -22.04
CA LYS A 147 37.39 -8.37 -20.84
C LYS A 147 36.29 -9.42 -21.06
N ARG A 148 35.31 -9.13 -21.93
CA ARG A 148 34.15 -10.02 -22.16
C ARG A 148 34.54 -11.30 -22.88
N LYS A 149 35.52 -11.22 -23.77
CA LYS A 149 36.03 -12.36 -24.55
C LYS A 149 37.08 -13.17 -23.79
N LEU A 150 37.83 -12.54 -22.89
CA LEU A 150 38.75 -13.26 -21.99
C LEU A 150 38.03 -14.11 -20.96
N SER A 151 36.94 -13.62 -20.35
CA SER A 151 36.15 -14.41 -19.39
C SER A 151 35.43 -15.61 -20.02
N ARG A 152 35.26 -15.62 -21.35
CA ARG A 152 34.65 -16.73 -22.10
C ARG A 152 35.66 -17.82 -22.49
N GLY A 153 36.95 -17.62 -22.22
CA GLY A 153 38.04 -18.54 -22.55
C GLY A 153 38.19 -19.75 -21.62
N GLN A 154 37.17 -20.11 -20.84
CA GLN A 154 37.07 -21.44 -20.23
C GLN A 154 36.11 -22.30 -21.08
N PRO A 155 36.60 -23.17 -21.97
CA PRO A 155 35.80 -24.26 -22.48
C PRO A 155 35.78 -25.38 -21.44
N SER A 156 34.55 -25.71 -21.02
CA SER A 156 34.08 -27.07 -20.82
C SER A 156 34.93 -28.15 -21.50
N GLY A 157 35.19 -29.23 -20.76
CA GLY A 157 36.06 -30.34 -21.15
C GLY A 157 35.80 -30.88 -22.56
N GLY A 158 36.87 -31.05 -23.32
CA GLY A 158 36.90 -31.68 -24.62
C GLY A 158 38.31 -31.61 -25.18
N ALA A 159 38.97 -32.76 -25.29
CA ALA A 159 40.33 -32.89 -25.74
C ALA A 159 40.53 -32.40 -27.19
N SER A 160 41.51 -31.52 -27.41
CA SER A 160 42.21 -31.43 -28.69
C SER A 160 43.64 -30.94 -28.46
N ASN A 161 44.60 -31.77 -28.83
CA ASN A 161 46.03 -31.49 -28.85
C ASN A 161 46.34 -30.21 -29.65
N GLY A 162 46.84 -29.20 -28.94
CA GLY A 162 47.41 -27.98 -29.50
C GLY A 162 47.76 -27.06 -28.33
N SER A 163 49.02 -26.65 -28.23
CA SER A 163 49.62 -25.88 -27.12
C SER A 163 49.11 -24.43 -27.00
N ALA A 164 47.84 -24.17 -27.28
CA ALA A 164 47.21 -22.89 -27.05
C ALA A 164 46.91 -22.74 -25.56
N SER A 165 47.90 -22.28 -24.81
CA SER A 165 47.75 -21.84 -23.41
C SER A 165 46.53 -20.93 -23.30
N ALA A 166 45.57 -21.31 -22.44
CA ALA A 166 44.40 -20.49 -22.15
C ALA A 166 44.85 -19.05 -21.82
N LEU A 167 44.26 -18.09 -22.53
CA LEU A 167 44.59 -16.68 -22.41
C LEU A 167 44.10 -16.12 -21.07
N THR A 168 45.00 -15.99 -20.11
CA THR A 168 44.75 -15.32 -18.83
C THR A 168 45.32 -13.91 -18.81
N LEU A 169 44.82 -13.09 -17.89
CA LEU A 169 45.30 -11.73 -17.68
C LEU A 169 46.77 -11.76 -17.21
N GLU A 170 47.13 -12.73 -16.37
CA GLU A 170 48.49 -12.95 -15.88
C GLU A 170 49.44 -13.35 -17.02
N ALA A 171 49.01 -14.21 -17.94
CA ALA A 171 49.82 -14.63 -19.09
C ALA A 171 50.11 -13.44 -20.03
N LEU A 172 49.14 -12.55 -20.25
CA LEU A 172 49.34 -11.31 -21.01
C LEU A 172 50.31 -10.36 -20.32
N HIS A 173 50.26 -10.26 -18.99
CA HIS A 173 51.21 -9.45 -18.22
C HIS A 173 52.63 -10.01 -18.30
N GLN A 174 52.80 -11.34 -18.23
CA GLN A 174 54.10 -11.99 -18.40
C GLN A 174 54.66 -11.81 -19.81
N LEU A 175 53.83 -11.94 -20.85
CA LEU A 175 54.22 -11.67 -22.23
C LEU A 175 54.59 -10.19 -22.44
N ALA A 176 53.86 -9.26 -21.82
CA ALA A 176 54.24 -7.86 -21.84
C ALA A 176 55.63 -7.67 -21.18
N ALA A 177 55.87 -8.27 -20.01
CA ALA A 177 57.15 -8.19 -19.33
C ALA A 177 58.32 -8.78 -20.15
N SER A 178 58.10 -9.82 -20.95
CA SER A 178 59.13 -10.45 -21.78
C SER A 178 59.47 -9.70 -23.06
N TYR A 179 58.68 -8.71 -23.46
CA TYR A 179 58.82 -8.01 -24.74
C TYR A 179 60.20 -7.37 -24.94
N PHE A 180 60.77 -6.72 -23.91
CA PHE A 180 62.10 -6.10 -24.04
C PHE A 180 63.27 -7.09 -23.93
N ILE A 181 63.00 -8.32 -23.48
CA ILE A 181 64.01 -9.38 -23.36
C ILE A 181 64.08 -10.19 -24.65
N ASP A 182 62.94 -10.59 -25.19
CA ASP A 182 62.83 -11.37 -26.43
C ASP A 182 61.65 -10.86 -27.26
N ARG A 183 61.93 -9.81 -28.04
CA ARG A 183 60.93 -9.06 -28.79
C ARG A 183 60.25 -9.91 -29.86
N ASP A 184 61.04 -10.56 -30.71
CA ASP A 184 60.54 -11.23 -31.89
C ASP A 184 59.70 -12.46 -31.55
N SER A 185 60.06 -13.19 -30.47
CA SER A 185 59.24 -14.30 -30.01
C SER A 185 57.96 -13.83 -29.30
N THR A 186 58.06 -12.76 -28.50
CA THR A 186 56.92 -12.18 -27.78
C THR A 186 55.88 -11.61 -28.74
N LEU A 187 56.29 -10.85 -29.77
CA LEU A 187 55.38 -10.32 -30.79
C LEU A 187 54.70 -11.42 -31.59
N ARG A 188 55.44 -12.46 -32.00
CA ARG A 188 54.85 -13.62 -32.68
C ARG A 188 53.78 -14.29 -31.82
N LYS A 189 54.06 -14.53 -30.53
CA LYS A 189 53.08 -15.08 -29.58
C LYS A 189 51.86 -14.16 -29.45
N LEU A 190 52.06 -12.86 -29.28
CA LEU A 190 50.98 -11.87 -29.17
C LEU A 190 50.12 -11.78 -30.45
N HIS A 191 50.72 -11.84 -31.64
CA HIS A 191 49.98 -11.88 -32.90
C HIS A 191 49.20 -13.19 -33.08
N HIS A 192 49.79 -14.33 -32.71
CA HIS A 192 49.06 -15.61 -32.69
C HIS A 192 47.85 -15.54 -31.75
N LEU A 193 48.01 -14.96 -30.57
CA LEU A 193 46.93 -14.79 -29.59
C LEU A 193 45.86 -13.80 -30.07
N GLN A 194 46.25 -12.72 -30.77
CA GLN A 194 45.32 -11.79 -31.41
C GLN A 194 44.47 -12.48 -32.47
N ILE A 195 45.05 -13.33 -33.32
CA ILE A 195 44.33 -14.07 -34.36
C ILE A 195 43.45 -15.17 -33.74
N ALA A 196 43.99 -15.92 -32.78
CA ALA A 196 43.32 -17.09 -32.20
C ALA A 196 42.13 -16.72 -31.30
N SER A 197 42.20 -15.60 -30.57
CA SER A 197 41.16 -15.24 -29.59
C SER A 197 40.30 -14.05 -29.99
N ALA A 198 40.80 -13.17 -30.86
CA ALA A 198 40.25 -11.84 -31.11
C ALA A 198 39.93 -11.03 -29.83
N ALA A 199 40.48 -11.44 -28.67
CA ALA A 199 40.26 -10.83 -27.37
C ALA A 199 41.29 -9.74 -27.07
N ILE A 200 42.40 -9.75 -27.83
CA ILE A 200 43.47 -8.77 -27.73
C ILE A 200 43.74 -8.11 -29.08
N LYS A 201 44.16 -6.84 -29.06
CA LYS A 201 44.65 -6.11 -30.23
C LYS A 201 45.95 -5.41 -29.86
N VAL A 202 47.00 -5.66 -30.64
CA VAL A 202 48.36 -5.25 -30.31
C VAL A 202 48.81 -4.13 -31.25
N THR A 203 49.53 -3.16 -30.72
CA THR A 203 50.12 -2.05 -31.48
C THR A 203 51.52 -1.80 -30.97
N GLU A 204 52.50 -2.16 -31.81
CA GLU A 204 53.89 -1.77 -31.62
C GLU A 204 54.10 -0.41 -32.26
N THR A 205 54.72 0.50 -31.51
CA THR A 205 55.13 1.82 -32.01
C THR A 205 56.62 1.97 -31.76
N ARG A 206 57.35 2.34 -32.81
CA ARG A 206 58.78 2.62 -32.76
C ARG A 206 58.99 3.97 -33.40
N THR A 207 59.37 4.95 -32.59
CA THR A 207 59.59 6.33 -33.02
C THR A 207 60.97 6.76 -32.56
N GLY A 208 61.72 7.44 -33.43
CA GLY A 208 63.11 7.81 -33.18
C GLY A 208 64.04 7.28 -34.29
N PRO A 209 65.35 7.39 -34.09
CA PRO A 209 66.33 7.18 -35.14
C PRO A 209 66.46 5.68 -35.43
N LEU A 210 65.69 5.22 -36.41
CA LEU A 210 65.89 3.92 -37.03
C LEU A 210 67.05 4.08 -38.01
N GLY A 211 68.29 3.91 -37.50
CA GLY A 211 69.42 3.66 -38.37
C GLY A 211 69.18 2.36 -39.14
N CYS A 212 69.44 2.36 -40.45
CA CYS A 212 69.47 1.15 -41.27
C CYS A 212 70.74 0.29 -41.02
N SER A 213 71.41 0.44 -39.88
CA SER A 213 72.64 -0.27 -39.54
C SER A 213 72.66 -0.61 -38.05
N ASN A 214 73.23 -1.77 -37.72
CA ASN A 214 73.32 -2.37 -36.39
C ASN A 214 73.62 -1.36 -35.27
N TYR A 215 73.08 -1.69 -34.08
CA TYR A 215 73.10 -0.96 -32.81
C TYR A 215 74.48 -0.51 -32.28
N ASP A 216 75.58 -0.85 -32.95
CA ASP A 216 76.94 -0.71 -32.43
C ASP A 216 77.59 0.66 -32.68
N ASN A 217 76.99 1.53 -33.52
CA ASN A 217 77.48 2.90 -33.73
C ASN A 217 76.38 3.94 -33.48
N LEU A 218 76.25 4.37 -32.22
CA LEU A 218 75.32 5.42 -31.76
C LEU A 218 75.77 6.86 -32.07
N ASP A 219 76.91 7.06 -32.73
CA ASP A 219 77.46 8.40 -32.99
C ASP A 219 76.95 9.05 -34.30
N SER A 220 76.14 8.36 -35.11
CA SER A 220 75.61 8.86 -36.40
C SER A 220 74.07 8.91 -36.46
N VAL A 221 73.46 9.36 -35.37
CA VAL A 221 72.02 9.29 -35.13
C VAL A 221 71.30 10.55 -35.69
N SER A 222 70.69 10.43 -36.87
CA SER A 222 70.19 11.58 -37.65
C SER A 222 68.70 11.91 -37.54
N SER A 223 67.91 11.27 -36.66
CA SER A 223 66.50 11.67 -36.46
C SER A 223 65.97 11.43 -35.05
N VAL A 224 66.12 12.44 -34.20
CA VAL A 224 65.50 12.46 -32.86
C VAL A 224 64.11 13.11 -32.97
N LEU A 225 63.05 12.43 -32.52
CA LEU A 225 61.67 12.92 -32.65
C LEU A 225 61.16 13.53 -31.33
N VAL A 226 60.35 14.58 -31.45
CA VAL A 226 59.61 15.22 -30.34
C VAL A 226 58.37 14.39 -29.94
N HIS A 227 58.01 13.36 -30.71
CA HIS A 227 56.65 12.82 -30.81
C HIS A 227 56.29 11.67 -29.85
N SER A 228 57.00 11.49 -28.72
CA SER A 228 56.49 10.56 -27.70
C SER A 228 55.35 11.22 -26.90
N PRO A 229 54.20 10.54 -26.70
CA PRO A 229 53.09 11.05 -25.89
C PRO A 229 53.44 11.24 -24.41
N GLU A 230 54.57 10.71 -23.94
CA GLU A 230 55.05 10.87 -22.55
C GLU A 230 56.12 11.96 -22.41
N ASN A 231 56.56 12.55 -23.54
CA ASN A 231 57.47 13.68 -23.52
C ASN A 231 56.82 14.90 -22.86
N LYS A 232 57.55 15.53 -21.93
CA LYS A 232 57.15 16.81 -21.36
C LYS A 232 57.47 17.91 -22.37
N VAL A 233 56.47 18.25 -23.19
CA VAL A 233 56.54 19.32 -24.18
C VAL A 233 56.10 20.64 -23.52
N GLN A 234 56.94 21.66 -23.59
CA GLN A 234 56.57 23.02 -23.20
C GLN A 234 56.18 23.80 -24.45
N LEU A 235 54.91 24.16 -24.51
CA LEU A 235 54.33 24.92 -25.61
C LEU A 235 54.09 26.37 -25.19
N GLN A 236 54.37 27.30 -26.09
CA GLN A 236 53.96 28.69 -25.96
C GLN A 236 53.00 29.04 -27.09
N GLY A 237 51.97 29.81 -26.78
CA GLY A 237 50.98 30.19 -27.77
C GLY A 237 51.58 31.09 -28.85
N LEU A 238 51.23 30.81 -30.11
CA LEU A 238 51.74 31.52 -31.28
C LEU A 238 51.42 33.01 -31.26
N GLN A 239 50.42 33.44 -30.47
CA GLN A 239 50.13 34.86 -30.23
C GLN A 239 51.34 35.64 -29.69
N ALA A 240 52.31 34.99 -29.03
CA ALA A 240 53.48 35.67 -28.49
C ALA A 240 54.37 36.28 -29.58
N VAL A 241 54.46 35.62 -30.75
CA VAL A 241 55.28 36.06 -31.89
C VAL A 241 54.50 36.89 -32.91
N LEU A 242 53.17 36.93 -32.81
CA LEU A 242 52.34 37.73 -33.69
C LEU A 242 52.37 39.23 -33.31
N PRO A 243 52.18 40.14 -34.30
CA PRO A 243 52.01 41.56 -34.05
C PRO A 243 50.90 41.86 -33.05
N HIS A 244 51.08 42.89 -32.20
CA HIS A 244 50.17 43.22 -31.10
C HIS A 244 48.70 43.31 -31.52
N TYR A 245 48.42 43.95 -32.67
CA TYR A 245 47.05 44.12 -33.19
C TYR A 245 46.36 42.81 -33.60
N LEU A 246 47.11 41.72 -33.85
CA LEU A 246 46.56 40.41 -34.21
C LEU A 246 46.37 39.48 -33.01
N ARG A 247 47.08 39.70 -31.90
CA ARG A 247 47.13 38.75 -30.77
C ARG A 247 45.75 38.39 -30.22
N SER A 248 44.93 39.39 -29.91
CA SER A 248 43.59 39.18 -29.37
C SER A 248 42.67 38.43 -30.35
N ARG A 249 42.68 38.82 -31.63
CA ARG A 249 41.88 38.16 -32.67
C ARG A 249 42.36 36.73 -32.96
N PHE A 250 43.66 36.49 -32.88
CA PHE A 250 44.23 35.15 -33.01
C PHE A 250 43.75 34.24 -31.88
N VAL A 251 43.76 34.71 -30.63
CA VAL A 251 43.24 33.92 -29.50
C VAL A 251 41.75 33.60 -29.69
N GLN A 252 40.94 34.58 -30.12
CA GLN A 252 39.52 34.34 -30.43
C GLN A 252 39.33 33.31 -31.55
N ALA A 253 40.12 33.41 -32.64
CA ALA A 253 40.08 32.46 -33.75
C ALA A 253 40.53 31.06 -33.31
N ALA A 254 41.57 30.96 -32.48
CA ALA A 254 42.08 29.70 -31.94
C ALA A 254 41.07 29.02 -31.02
N LEU A 255 40.40 29.77 -30.13
CA LEU A 255 39.32 29.24 -29.29
C LEU A 255 38.11 28.80 -30.11
N GLY A 256 37.75 29.54 -31.17
CA GLY A 256 36.71 29.13 -32.12
C GLY A 256 37.08 27.86 -32.92
N TYR A 257 38.34 27.72 -33.32
CA TYR A 257 38.83 26.53 -34.01
C TYR A 257 38.83 25.29 -33.09
N ILE A 258 39.33 25.43 -31.87
CA ILE A 258 39.42 24.33 -30.90
C ILE A 258 38.04 23.95 -30.35
N GLY A 259 37.26 24.93 -29.88
CA GLY A 259 35.98 24.69 -29.19
C GLY A 259 34.77 24.54 -30.11
N CYS A 260 34.80 25.19 -31.28
CA CYS A 260 33.65 25.25 -32.20
C CYS A 260 33.95 24.65 -33.57
N ASN A 261 35.09 23.98 -33.77
CA ASN A 261 35.50 23.39 -35.04
C ASN A 261 35.49 24.39 -36.23
N ALA A 262 35.68 25.68 -35.95
CA ALA A 262 35.52 26.79 -36.90
C ALA A 262 34.11 26.94 -37.53
N GLU A 263 33.09 26.28 -36.98
CA GLU A 263 31.69 26.35 -37.43
C GLU A 263 30.91 27.53 -36.82
N GLY A 264 31.53 28.24 -35.87
CA GLY A 264 30.95 29.35 -35.13
C GLY A 264 31.97 30.15 -34.33
N GLN A 265 31.49 31.16 -33.62
CA GLN A 265 32.32 32.01 -32.75
C GLN A 265 32.22 31.57 -31.29
N PHE A 266 33.35 31.44 -30.61
CA PHE A 266 33.39 31.06 -29.18
C PHE A 266 33.07 32.26 -28.28
N VAL A 267 32.08 32.12 -27.41
CA VAL A 267 31.59 33.17 -26.49
C VAL A 267 31.43 32.58 -25.10
N CYS A 268 31.90 33.31 -24.08
CA CYS A 268 31.67 32.98 -22.67
C CYS A 268 30.90 34.10 -21.98
N ARG A 269 29.86 33.77 -21.22
CA ARG A 269 29.15 34.69 -20.31
C ARG A 269 28.87 33.96 -19.00
N ASP A 270 29.10 34.61 -17.87
CA ASP A 270 28.74 34.10 -16.53
C ASP A 270 29.25 32.66 -16.26
N ASN A 271 30.53 32.39 -16.56
CA ASN A 271 31.17 31.06 -16.48
C ASN A 271 30.57 29.96 -17.39
N ASP A 272 29.68 30.30 -18.32
CA ASP A 272 29.14 29.38 -19.32
C ASP A 272 29.67 29.75 -20.72
N CYS A 273 30.31 28.81 -21.41
CA CYS A 273 30.95 29.03 -22.72
C CYS A 273 30.26 28.21 -23.82
N TRP A 274 30.08 28.80 -25.00
CA TRP A 274 29.43 28.16 -26.14
C TRP A 274 29.80 28.74 -27.49
N CYS A 275 29.37 28.06 -28.55
CA CYS A 275 29.57 28.51 -29.92
C CYS A 275 28.33 29.25 -30.42
N LEU A 276 28.50 30.48 -30.87
CA LEU A 276 27.52 31.15 -31.70
C LEU A 276 27.60 30.54 -33.11
N CYS A 277 26.69 29.62 -33.39
CA CYS A 277 26.67 28.87 -34.63
C CYS A 277 26.41 29.74 -35.86
N SER A 278 27.14 29.49 -36.93
CA SER A 278 26.85 30.08 -38.24
C SER A 278 25.55 29.53 -38.84
N LYS A 279 24.98 30.23 -39.83
CA LYS A 279 23.73 29.81 -40.50
C LYS A 279 23.83 28.44 -41.20
N GLN A 280 25.04 28.07 -41.64
CA GLN A 280 25.29 26.78 -42.30
C GLN A 280 25.38 25.62 -41.29
N TYR A 281 25.82 25.88 -40.06
CA TYR A 281 26.06 24.86 -39.03
C TYR A 281 25.19 25.10 -37.81
N VAL A 282 23.88 25.03 -38.01
CA VAL A 282 22.86 25.37 -37.00
C VAL A 282 22.96 24.54 -35.71
N GLN A 283 23.53 23.33 -35.79
CA GLN A 283 23.74 22.42 -34.66
C GLN A 283 25.20 22.35 -34.19
N CYS A 284 26.02 23.37 -34.45
CA CYS A 284 27.45 23.36 -34.07
C CYS A 284 27.71 23.12 -32.57
N ASN A 285 26.73 23.39 -31.70
CA ASN A 285 26.83 23.11 -30.27
C ASN A 285 26.54 21.64 -29.89
N CYS A 286 25.95 20.84 -30.78
CA CYS A 286 25.48 19.48 -30.49
C CYS A 286 26.52 18.40 -30.82
N PRO A 287 27.02 17.64 -29.83
CA PRO A 287 27.84 16.47 -30.09
C PRO A 287 26.95 15.28 -30.47
N GLN A 288 26.71 15.11 -31.77
CA GLN A 288 25.74 14.12 -32.26
C GLN A 288 26.17 12.67 -32.05
N ALA A 289 27.47 12.36 -32.08
CA ALA A 289 27.93 10.98 -31.85
C ALA A 289 27.79 10.61 -30.37
N ASP A 290 28.16 11.53 -29.46
CA ASP A 290 27.95 11.35 -28.02
C ASP A 290 26.46 11.21 -27.66
N ILE A 291 25.59 12.04 -28.24
CA ILE A 291 24.14 11.98 -28.04
C ILE A 291 23.61 10.60 -28.47
N ARG A 292 23.92 10.16 -29.70
CA ARG A 292 23.52 8.83 -30.19
C ARG A 292 24.07 7.68 -29.35
N ALA A 293 25.30 7.81 -28.85
CA ALA A 293 25.90 6.82 -27.97
C ALA A 293 25.17 6.73 -26.62
N GLN A 294 24.77 7.86 -26.04
CA GLN A 294 23.94 7.88 -24.82
C GLN A 294 22.53 7.34 -25.08
N GLU A 295 21.91 7.69 -26.19
CA GLU A 295 20.60 7.15 -26.60
C GLU A 295 20.66 5.62 -26.75
N SER A 296 21.63 5.11 -27.50
CA SER A 296 21.84 3.67 -27.64
C SER A 296 22.12 3.01 -26.30
N TYR A 297 22.91 3.62 -25.41
CA TYR A 297 23.14 3.10 -24.06
C TYR A 297 21.85 3.01 -23.23
N LEU A 298 20.96 4.00 -23.33
CA LEU A 298 19.65 3.98 -22.67
C LEU A 298 18.75 2.89 -23.25
N GLU A 299 18.78 2.67 -24.57
CA GLU A 299 18.06 1.56 -25.21
C GLU A 299 18.55 0.19 -24.72
N HIS A 300 19.87 -0.02 -24.66
CA HIS A 300 20.46 -1.25 -24.12
C HIS A 300 20.11 -1.43 -22.64
N THR A 301 20.11 -0.35 -21.86
CA THR A 301 19.73 -0.40 -20.43
C THR A 301 18.24 -0.75 -20.27
N ARG A 302 17.37 -0.24 -21.14
CA ARG A 302 15.95 -0.60 -21.19
C ARG A 302 15.75 -2.07 -21.52
N GLU A 303 16.51 -2.60 -22.48
CA GLU A 303 16.42 -4.02 -22.85
C GLU A 303 16.93 -4.92 -21.73
N ALA A 304 18.07 -4.59 -21.13
CA ALA A 304 18.58 -5.29 -19.95
C ALA A 304 17.62 -5.26 -18.76
N TRP A 305 16.85 -4.17 -18.61
CA TRP A 305 15.78 -4.07 -17.61
C TRP A 305 14.63 -5.04 -17.89
N ARG A 306 14.15 -5.10 -19.15
CA ARG A 306 13.10 -6.05 -19.54
C ARG A 306 13.56 -7.49 -19.33
N GLN A 307 14.76 -7.81 -19.80
CA GLN A 307 15.36 -9.13 -19.66
C GLN A 307 15.49 -9.54 -18.19
N ALA A 308 15.93 -8.64 -17.30
CA ALA A 308 16.03 -8.95 -15.87
C ALA A 308 14.68 -9.28 -15.22
N ASN A 309 13.60 -8.61 -15.63
CA ASN A 309 12.26 -8.92 -15.14
C ASN A 309 11.73 -10.23 -15.74
N GLN A 310 12.01 -10.50 -17.02
CA GLN A 310 11.63 -11.76 -17.67
C GLN A 310 12.38 -12.95 -17.06
N GLU A 311 13.69 -12.83 -16.81
CA GLU A 311 14.51 -13.85 -16.11
C GLU A 311 14.07 -14.10 -14.66
N PHE A 312 13.33 -13.17 -14.04
CA PHE A 312 12.71 -13.37 -12.74
C PHE A 312 11.37 -14.10 -12.87
N GLU A 313 10.55 -13.68 -13.83
CA GLU A 313 9.25 -14.30 -14.12
C GLU A 313 9.40 -15.76 -14.60
N GLU A 314 10.40 -16.05 -15.42
CA GLU A 314 10.72 -17.40 -15.92
C GLU A 314 11.55 -18.23 -14.93
N SER A 315 11.90 -17.69 -13.76
CA SER A 315 12.75 -18.41 -12.80
C SER A 315 11.99 -19.56 -12.13
N ASP A 316 12.69 -20.66 -11.89
CA ASP A 316 12.11 -21.86 -11.26
C ASP A 316 11.52 -21.52 -9.89
N GLU A 317 12.13 -20.60 -9.13
CA GLU A 317 11.61 -20.18 -7.83
C GLU A 317 10.27 -19.45 -7.94
N PHE A 318 10.11 -18.55 -8.92
CA PHE A 318 8.85 -17.84 -9.14
C PHE A 318 7.77 -18.78 -9.67
N GLN A 319 8.09 -19.61 -10.66
CA GLN A 319 7.15 -20.57 -11.22
C GLN A 319 6.72 -21.63 -10.19
N ALA A 320 7.66 -22.12 -9.37
CA ALA A 320 7.35 -23.05 -8.29
C ALA A 320 6.50 -22.39 -7.19
N PHE A 321 6.72 -21.12 -6.87
CA PHE A 321 5.86 -20.38 -5.95
C PHE A 321 4.44 -20.28 -6.48
N VAL A 322 4.26 -19.83 -7.73
CA VAL A 322 2.93 -19.73 -8.37
C VAL A 322 2.24 -21.09 -8.42
N GLY A 323 2.97 -22.16 -8.75
CA GLY A 323 2.43 -23.53 -8.76
C GLY A 323 2.03 -24.09 -7.39
N LYS A 324 2.64 -23.60 -6.29
CA LYS A 324 2.29 -23.99 -4.91
C LYS A 324 1.07 -23.26 -4.36
N LEU A 325 0.59 -22.21 -5.03
CA LEU A 325 -0.52 -21.40 -4.52
C LEU A 325 -1.83 -22.21 -4.49
N PRO A 326 -2.63 -22.08 -3.42
CA PRO A 326 -3.95 -22.68 -3.35
C PRO A 326 -4.87 -22.27 -4.51
N THR A 327 -5.40 -23.25 -5.24
CA THR A 327 -6.40 -23.02 -6.32
C THR A 327 -7.83 -23.38 -5.91
N HIS A 328 -8.02 -23.86 -4.68
CA HIS A 328 -9.31 -24.31 -4.15
C HIS A 328 -10.14 -23.19 -3.49
N PHE A 329 -9.54 -22.02 -3.25
CA PHE A 329 -10.21 -20.81 -2.78
C PHE A 329 -9.55 -19.57 -3.40
N ALA A 330 -10.25 -18.43 -3.38
CA ALA A 330 -9.72 -17.17 -3.91
C ALA A 330 -8.70 -16.55 -2.95
N LEU A 331 -7.58 -16.11 -3.52
CA LEU A 331 -6.48 -15.44 -2.84
C LEU A 331 -6.58 -13.94 -3.08
N ASN A 332 -6.26 -13.16 -2.04
CA ASN A 332 -6.09 -11.71 -2.13
C ASN A 332 -4.59 -11.36 -2.14
N ALA A 333 -4.26 -10.10 -2.46
CA ALA A 333 -2.86 -9.65 -2.46
C ALA A 333 -2.17 -9.86 -1.09
N SER A 334 -2.88 -9.70 0.03
CA SER A 334 -2.33 -9.91 1.37
C SER A 334 -1.96 -11.37 1.66
N ALA A 335 -2.77 -12.33 1.21
CA ALA A 335 -2.52 -13.76 1.38
C ALA A 335 -1.31 -14.20 0.56
N ILE A 336 -1.23 -13.73 -0.70
CA ILE A 336 -0.06 -13.96 -1.55
C ILE A 336 1.17 -13.32 -0.92
N GLN A 337 1.08 -12.10 -0.38
CA GLN A 337 2.19 -11.46 0.30
C GLN A 337 2.67 -12.27 1.52
N HIS A 338 1.77 -12.84 2.32
CA HIS A 338 2.13 -13.67 3.46
C HIS A 338 2.86 -14.94 3.01
N MET A 339 2.35 -15.63 1.99
CA MET A 339 2.99 -16.83 1.42
C MET A 339 4.32 -16.50 0.76
N TRP A 340 4.42 -15.37 0.05
CA TRP A 340 5.66 -14.89 -0.56
C TRP A 340 6.74 -14.66 0.50
N ARG A 341 6.37 -14.08 1.65
CA ARG A 341 7.30 -13.86 2.77
C ARG A 341 7.73 -15.15 3.46
N ALA A 342 6.93 -16.21 3.37
CA ALA A 342 7.26 -17.52 3.90
C ALA A 342 8.26 -18.29 3.01
N ASP A 343 8.30 -18.02 1.70
CA ASP A 343 9.24 -18.66 0.77
C ASP A 343 10.59 -17.91 0.74
N ALA A 344 11.59 -18.51 1.40
CA ALA A 344 12.93 -17.93 1.50
C ALA A 344 13.67 -17.89 0.15
N ALA A 345 13.45 -18.88 -0.74
CA ALA A 345 14.14 -18.96 -2.03
C ALA A 345 13.65 -17.85 -2.96
N LEU A 346 12.33 -17.65 -3.03
CA LEU A 346 11.73 -16.56 -3.79
C LEU A 346 12.15 -15.18 -3.27
N LEU A 347 12.19 -15.00 -1.95
CA LEU A 347 12.67 -13.77 -1.31
C LEU A 347 14.10 -13.43 -1.71
N GLN A 348 14.99 -14.43 -1.73
CA GLN A 348 16.37 -14.23 -2.17
C GLN A 348 16.45 -13.85 -3.64
N ARG A 349 15.69 -14.52 -4.51
CA ARG A 349 15.62 -14.22 -5.95
C ARG A 349 15.07 -12.82 -6.22
N TYR A 350 14.03 -12.40 -5.49
CA TYR A 350 13.46 -11.06 -5.59
C TYR A 350 14.44 -9.96 -5.14
N ARG A 351 15.20 -10.16 -4.06
CA ARG A 351 16.26 -9.23 -3.63
C ARG A 351 17.36 -9.10 -4.69
N GLN A 352 17.72 -10.18 -5.38
CA GLN A 352 18.66 -10.12 -6.50
C GLN A 352 18.10 -9.24 -7.64
N LEU A 353 16.82 -9.40 -7.98
CA LEU A 353 16.15 -8.55 -8.97
C LEU A 353 16.20 -7.07 -8.55
N GLU A 354 15.80 -6.74 -7.33
CA GLU A 354 15.80 -5.37 -6.78
C GLU A 354 17.20 -4.73 -6.81
N SER A 355 18.23 -5.49 -6.46
CA SER A 355 19.62 -5.01 -6.54
C SER A 355 20.06 -4.72 -7.98
N ARG A 356 19.62 -5.55 -8.94
CA ARG A 356 19.94 -5.40 -10.38
C ARG A 356 19.16 -4.25 -11.00
N THR A 357 17.86 -4.12 -10.72
CA THR A 357 17.00 -3.03 -11.20
C THR A 357 17.46 -1.69 -10.64
N SER A 358 17.72 -1.58 -9.33
CA SER A 358 18.23 -0.35 -8.72
C SER A 358 19.57 0.10 -9.33
N LEU A 359 20.48 -0.84 -9.60
CA LEU A 359 21.74 -0.55 -10.30
C LEU A 359 21.49 -0.04 -11.73
N LEU A 360 20.62 -0.70 -12.50
CA LEU A 360 20.26 -0.28 -13.86
C LEU A 360 19.58 1.10 -13.85
N PHE A 361 18.73 1.40 -12.87
CA PHE A 361 18.05 2.68 -12.73
C PHE A 361 19.05 3.79 -12.46
N SER A 362 20.00 3.56 -11.55
CA SER A 362 21.08 4.52 -11.25
C SER A 362 21.94 4.81 -12.49
N LYS A 363 22.16 3.82 -13.36
CA LYS A 363 22.91 3.97 -14.62
C LYS A 363 22.09 4.75 -15.64
N ALA A 364 20.81 4.39 -15.82
CA ALA A 364 19.89 5.09 -16.71
C ALA A 364 19.73 6.56 -16.32
N ARG A 365 19.55 6.86 -15.02
CA ARG A 365 19.44 8.23 -14.50
C ARG A 365 20.71 9.04 -14.76
N ARG A 366 21.89 8.47 -14.53
CA ARG A 366 23.18 9.13 -14.83
C ARG A 366 23.33 9.43 -16.32
N SER A 367 23.01 8.46 -17.19
CA SER A 367 23.07 8.64 -18.64
C SER A 367 22.04 9.66 -19.14
N ALA A 368 20.83 9.66 -18.60
CA ALA A 368 19.80 10.66 -18.90
C ALA A 368 20.23 12.09 -18.49
N ASN A 369 20.82 12.26 -17.31
CA ASN A 369 21.36 13.56 -16.87
C ASN A 369 22.51 14.03 -17.79
N ARG A 370 23.38 13.10 -18.20
CA ARG A 370 24.45 13.40 -19.17
C ARG A 370 23.88 13.81 -20.52
N LEU A 371 22.88 13.10 -21.03
CA LEU A 371 22.18 13.42 -22.27
C LEU A 371 21.54 14.81 -22.20
N PHE A 372 20.88 15.15 -21.09
CA PHE A 372 20.32 16.48 -20.87
C PHE A 372 21.41 17.57 -20.91
N SER A 373 22.53 17.35 -20.22
CA SER A 373 23.68 18.27 -20.22
C SER A 373 24.23 18.49 -21.63
N LEU A 374 24.42 17.41 -22.40
CA LEU A 374 24.90 17.47 -23.80
C LEU A 374 23.89 18.18 -24.72
N SER A 375 22.59 18.00 -24.48
CA SER A 375 21.52 18.61 -25.29
C SER A 375 21.14 20.04 -24.89
N ARG A 376 21.71 20.60 -23.81
CA ARG A 376 21.29 21.90 -23.23
C ARG A 376 21.27 23.05 -24.25
N ARG A 377 22.18 23.00 -25.23
CA ARG A 377 22.34 24.04 -26.27
C ARG A 377 21.98 23.54 -27.67
N CYS A 378 21.27 22.42 -27.74
CA CYS A 378 20.77 21.85 -28.98
C CYS A 378 19.38 22.37 -29.32
N ARG A 379 19.08 22.47 -30.62
CA ARG A 379 17.72 22.79 -31.08
C ARG A 379 16.74 21.65 -30.86
N THR A 380 17.22 20.40 -30.87
CA THR A 380 16.44 19.19 -30.64
C THR A 380 16.43 18.87 -29.15
N GLN A 381 15.24 18.80 -28.55
CA GLN A 381 15.08 18.31 -27.18
C GLN A 381 14.89 16.78 -27.21
N PRO A 382 15.77 15.99 -26.57
CA PRO A 382 15.62 14.55 -26.53
C PRO A 382 14.41 14.17 -25.65
N LYS A 383 13.56 13.27 -26.17
CA LYS A 383 12.48 12.65 -25.37
C LYS A 383 13.06 11.46 -24.61
N ILE A 384 13.32 11.66 -23.31
CA ILE A 384 13.89 10.62 -22.45
C ILE A 384 12.77 9.92 -21.69
N ILE A 385 12.54 8.64 -21.98
CA ILE A 385 11.59 7.80 -21.24
C ILE A 385 12.40 6.83 -20.38
N ILE A 386 12.40 7.08 -19.06
CA ILE A 386 13.03 6.18 -18.09
C ILE A 386 11.98 5.21 -17.56
N GLN A 387 12.31 3.92 -17.52
CA GLN A 387 11.43 2.90 -16.96
C GLN A 387 11.28 3.09 -15.45
N LYS A 388 10.05 2.93 -14.95
CA LYS A 388 9.77 2.94 -13.52
C LYS A 388 9.99 1.55 -12.93
N GLU A 389 10.53 1.51 -11.72
CA GLU A 389 10.70 0.26 -11.00
C GLU A 389 9.35 -0.42 -10.70
N ARG A 390 9.28 -1.73 -10.98
CA ARG A 390 8.12 -2.55 -10.65
C ARG A 390 8.11 -2.76 -9.15
N SER A 391 7.15 -2.15 -8.48
CA SER A 391 7.00 -2.29 -7.03
C SER A 391 6.65 -3.72 -6.65
N PHE A 392 6.82 -4.07 -5.37
CA PHE A 392 6.35 -5.35 -4.85
C PHE A 392 4.84 -5.58 -5.14
N GLY A 393 4.02 -4.52 -5.03
CA GLY A 393 2.59 -4.58 -5.35
C GLY A 393 2.30 -4.94 -6.81
N TYR A 394 3.14 -4.50 -7.76
CA TYR A 394 3.00 -4.92 -9.16
C TYR A 394 3.15 -6.45 -9.31
N TRP A 395 4.12 -7.06 -8.62
CA TRP A 395 4.34 -8.50 -8.69
C TRP A 395 3.20 -9.30 -8.03
N LEU A 396 2.63 -8.80 -6.94
CA LEU A 396 1.42 -9.40 -6.36
C LEU A 396 0.26 -9.38 -7.35
N GLN A 397 0.02 -8.24 -8.00
CA GLN A 397 -1.01 -8.10 -9.02
C GLN A 397 -0.75 -9.01 -10.22
N HIS A 398 0.51 -9.16 -10.61
CA HIS A 398 0.94 -10.03 -11.70
C HIS A 398 0.64 -11.50 -11.38
N VAL A 399 0.94 -11.95 -10.16
CA VAL A 399 0.58 -13.30 -9.69
C VAL A 399 -0.94 -13.51 -9.71
N LEU A 400 -1.72 -12.55 -9.20
CA LEU A 400 -3.19 -12.61 -9.27
C LEU A 400 -3.70 -12.69 -10.71
N SER A 401 -3.06 -11.95 -11.62
CA SER A 401 -3.37 -11.98 -13.05
C SER A 401 -3.05 -13.33 -13.68
N ILE A 402 -1.96 -13.98 -13.27
CA ILE A 402 -1.62 -15.35 -13.72
C ILE A 402 -2.68 -16.36 -13.23
N LEU A 403 -3.15 -16.20 -12.00
CA LEU A 403 -4.15 -17.10 -11.42
C LEU A 403 -5.54 -16.94 -12.05
N TYR A 404 -5.98 -15.70 -12.31
CA TYR A 404 -7.36 -15.42 -12.67
C TYR A 404 -7.57 -14.90 -14.09
N CYS A 405 -6.53 -14.46 -14.79
CA CYS A 405 -6.64 -13.78 -16.09
C CYS A 405 -5.82 -14.44 -17.22
N GLY A 406 -5.58 -15.75 -17.14
CA GLY A 406 -4.69 -16.48 -18.06
C GLY A 406 -5.34 -17.61 -18.88
N GLU A 407 -6.67 -17.64 -19.02
CA GLU A 407 -7.38 -18.77 -19.67
C GLU A 407 -7.20 -18.80 -21.20
N SER A 408 -7.13 -17.64 -21.85
CA SER A 408 -6.54 -17.51 -23.18
C SER A 408 -5.04 -17.24 -23.01
N LYS A 409 -4.18 -17.71 -23.91
CA LYS A 409 -2.71 -17.58 -23.86
C LYS A 409 -2.17 -16.14 -23.77
N GLN A 410 -3.02 -15.13 -23.57
CA GLN A 410 -2.70 -13.74 -23.31
C GLN A 410 -3.15 -13.35 -21.90
N LEU A 411 -2.20 -12.85 -21.11
CA LEU A 411 -2.43 -12.43 -19.73
C LEU A 411 -3.22 -11.11 -19.66
N GLY A 412 -4.40 -11.12 -19.02
CA GLY A 412 -5.15 -9.92 -18.67
C GLY A 412 -4.70 -9.28 -17.36
N PHE A 413 -5.24 -8.12 -17.01
CA PHE A 413 -4.96 -7.46 -15.73
C PHE A 413 -6.09 -7.71 -14.73
N TYR A 414 -5.79 -8.39 -13.62
CA TYR A 414 -6.78 -8.63 -12.56
C TYR A 414 -7.02 -7.37 -11.72
N SER A 415 -8.28 -7.04 -11.43
CA SER A 415 -8.67 -5.99 -10.49
C SER A 415 -9.34 -6.63 -9.27
N GLU A 416 -8.77 -6.41 -8.08
CA GLU A 416 -9.33 -6.91 -6.82
C GLU A 416 -10.67 -6.25 -6.46
N ASP A 417 -10.82 -4.95 -6.77
CA ASP A 417 -12.02 -4.17 -6.42
C ASP A 417 -13.27 -4.66 -7.18
N THR A 418 -13.11 -4.93 -8.47
CA THR A 418 -14.19 -5.38 -9.35
C THR A 418 -14.22 -6.90 -9.52
N LYS A 419 -13.24 -7.62 -8.96
CA LYS A 419 -13.00 -9.07 -9.13
C LYS A 419 -13.12 -9.49 -10.60
N SER A 420 -12.51 -8.71 -11.49
CA SER A 420 -12.60 -8.91 -12.93
C SER A 420 -11.27 -8.65 -13.62
N CYS A 421 -11.10 -9.28 -14.78
CA CYS A 421 -9.92 -9.17 -15.63
C CYS A 421 -10.17 -8.15 -16.74
N LEU A 422 -9.26 -7.20 -16.90
CA LEU A 422 -9.20 -6.32 -18.05
C LEU A 422 -8.38 -7.00 -19.15
N CYS A 423 -9.04 -7.47 -20.19
CA CYS A 423 -8.40 -8.14 -21.33
C CYS A 423 -7.89 -7.12 -22.36
N PRO A 424 -6.72 -7.31 -23.00
CA PRO A 424 -6.18 -6.40 -24.01
C PRO A 424 -6.97 -6.32 -25.33
N HIS A 425 -7.87 -7.27 -25.60
CA HIS A 425 -8.67 -7.34 -26.82
C HIS A 425 -10.18 -7.35 -26.53
N GLU A 426 -10.98 -6.86 -27.49
CA GLU A 426 -12.44 -6.69 -27.41
C GLU A 426 -13.25 -7.99 -27.23
N HIS A 427 -12.61 -9.16 -27.14
CA HIS A 427 -13.27 -10.46 -26.96
C HIS A 427 -13.08 -10.99 -25.52
N PRO A 428 -14.16 -11.42 -24.82
CA PRO A 428 -14.17 -11.57 -23.36
C PRO A 428 -13.78 -12.97 -22.91
N LEU A 429 -12.53 -13.40 -23.15
CA LEU A 429 -12.07 -14.76 -22.75
C LEU A 429 -10.66 -14.77 -22.14
N CYS A 430 -10.24 -13.72 -21.42
CA CYS A 430 -9.09 -13.82 -20.52
C CYS A 430 -9.49 -14.16 -19.07
N GLN A 431 -10.76 -13.95 -18.71
CA GLN A 431 -11.30 -14.17 -17.37
C GLN A 431 -11.42 -15.66 -17.07
N GLY A 432 -10.55 -16.17 -16.20
CA GLY A 432 -10.66 -17.50 -15.61
C GLY A 432 -11.70 -17.55 -14.49
N ALA A 433 -12.11 -18.77 -14.13
CA ALA A 433 -13.02 -19.02 -13.02
C ALA A 433 -12.38 -18.62 -11.67
N ILE A 434 -12.87 -17.54 -11.06
CA ILE A 434 -12.42 -17.09 -9.74
C ILE A 434 -13.12 -17.95 -8.66
N PRO A 435 -12.37 -18.68 -7.80
CA PRO A 435 -12.96 -19.49 -6.76
C PRO A 435 -13.68 -18.66 -5.68
N CYS A 436 -14.44 -19.32 -4.80
CA CYS A 436 -15.11 -18.68 -3.68
C CYS A 436 -14.09 -18.10 -2.67
N VAL A 437 -14.48 -17.07 -1.92
CA VAL A 437 -13.62 -16.45 -0.89
C VAL A 437 -13.85 -17.15 0.44
N VAL A 438 -12.76 -17.67 1.03
CA VAL A 438 -12.77 -18.33 2.34
C VAL A 438 -12.21 -17.39 3.41
N GLY A 439 -12.87 -17.32 4.56
CA GLY A 439 -12.51 -16.44 5.67
C GLY A 439 -13.61 -16.41 6.73
N ASP A 440 -13.50 -15.53 7.72
CA ASP A 440 -14.47 -15.42 8.82
C ASP A 440 -15.70 -14.56 8.46
N GLY A 441 -16.83 -14.78 9.14
CA GLY A 441 -18.06 -13.99 8.93
C GLY A 441 -18.82 -14.38 7.65
N PRO A 442 -19.17 -13.44 6.76
CA PRO A 442 -19.97 -13.70 5.55
C PRO A 442 -19.21 -14.45 4.44
N PHE A 443 -17.92 -14.73 4.65
CA PHE A 443 -17.14 -15.57 3.76
C PHE A 443 -17.42 -17.06 4.00
N CYS A 444 -16.95 -17.89 3.09
CA CYS A 444 -17.30 -19.29 3.05
C CYS A 444 -16.33 -20.12 3.86
N THR A 445 -16.80 -21.19 4.50
CA THR A 445 -15.91 -22.09 5.24
C THR A 445 -15.15 -22.99 4.27
N SER A 446 -15.79 -23.41 3.19
CA SER A 446 -15.16 -24.10 2.06
C SER A 446 -15.86 -23.83 0.73
N CYS A 447 -15.13 -23.95 -0.38
CA CYS A 447 -15.67 -23.84 -1.73
C CYS A 447 -16.15 -25.20 -2.26
N SER A 448 -17.19 -25.17 -3.10
CA SER A 448 -17.75 -26.37 -3.70
C SER A 448 -16.77 -27.05 -4.67
N PRO A 449 -16.62 -28.39 -4.60
CA PRO A 449 -15.75 -29.12 -5.51
C PRO A 449 -16.30 -29.19 -6.95
N GLU A 450 -17.62 -29.11 -7.13
CA GLU A 450 -18.28 -29.17 -8.45
C GLU A 450 -18.27 -27.82 -9.17
N ASN A 451 -18.49 -26.73 -8.43
CA ASN A 451 -18.44 -25.37 -8.97
C ASN A 451 -17.69 -24.46 -8.01
N ARG A 452 -16.39 -24.29 -8.27
CA ARG A 452 -15.45 -23.56 -7.39
C ARG A 452 -15.85 -22.12 -7.12
N THR A 453 -16.68 -21.51 -7.97
CA THR A 453 -17.21 -20.15 -7.80
C THR A 453 -18.24 -20.05 -6.66
N ARG A 454 -18.79 -21.17 -6.19
CA ARG A 454 -19.83 -21.25 -5.15
C ARG A 454 -19.29 -21.83 -3.85
N CYS A 455 -19.94 -21.47 -2.76
CA CYS A 455 -19.62 -21.97 -1.43
C CYS A 455 -20.30 -23.31 -1.15
N SER A 456 -19.61 -24.24 -0.49
CA SER A 456 -20.19 -25.51 -0.03
C SER A 456 -20.70 -25.44 1.40
N SER A 457 -20.03 -24.67 2.27
CA SER A 457 -20.44 -24.46 3.66
C SER A 457 -20.13 -23.04 4.14
N CYS A 458 -20.89 -22.58 5.13
CA CYS A 458 -20.83 -21.23 5.69
C CYS A 458 -20.40 -21.24 7.15
N ASN A 459 -19.82 -20.13 7.60
CA ASN A 459 -19.39 -19.99 8.99
C ASN A 459 -20.60 -20.02 9.94
N PRO A 460 -20.38 -20.34 11.22
CA PRO A 460 -21.44 -20.29 12.23
C PRO A 460 -22.18 -18.95 12.22
N GLY A 461 -23.52 -18.97 12.15
CA GLY A 461 -24.36 -17.77 12.04
C GLY A 461 -24.65 -17.30 10.61
N PHE A 462 -24.25 -18.07 9.59
CA PHE A 462 -24.52 -17.80 8.17
C PHE A 462 -25.10 -19.04 7.49
N THR A 463 -26.10 -18.89 6.62
CA THR A 463 -26.71 -19.98 5.83
C THR A 463 -26.37 -19.85 4.35
N LEU A 464 -26.32 -20.99 3.65
CA LEU A 464 -26.02 -21.05 2.22
C LEU A 464 -27.27 -20.71 1.41
N SER A 465 -27.25 -19.59 0.68
CA SER A 465 -28.31 -19.19 -0.24
C SER A 465 -27.71 -18.94 -1.62
N HIS A 466 -28.17 -19.68 -2.63
CA HIS A 466 -27.72 -19.55 -4.03
C HIS A 466 -26.19 -19.60 -4.23
N GLY A 467 -25.48 -20.40 -3.42
CA GLY A 467 -24.02 -20.56 -3.52
C GLY A 467 -23.21 -19.44 -2.87
N MET A 468 -23.84 -18.55 -2.09
CA MET A 468 -23.19 -17.51 -1.27
C MET A 468 -23.63 -17.64 0.20
N CYS A 469 -22.74 -17.28 1.12
CA CYS A 469 -23.06 -17.25 2.55
C CYS A 469 -23.75 -15.93 2.90
N ARG A 470 -24.97 -16.01 3.43
CA ARG A 470 -25.71 -14.86 3.95
C ARG A 470 -25.91 -15.01 5.44
N HIS A 471 -26.04 -13.88 6.14
CA HIS A 471 -26.37 -13.92 7.56
C HIS A 471 -27.59 -14.80 7.79
N ALA A 472 -27.51 -15.69 8.77
CA ALA A 472 -28.65 -16.44 9.29
C ALA A 472 -29.52 -15.50 10.14
N VAL A 473 -29.88 -14.34 9.59
CA VAL A 473 -30.80 -13.39 10.19
C VAL A 473 -32.17 -13.76 9.62
N PRO A 474 -33.15 -14.16 10.46
CA PRO A 474 -34.53 -14.26 10.03
C PRO A 474 -34.94 -12.91 9.43
N ASP A 475 -35.72 -12.90 8.35
CA ASP A 475 -36.35 -11.67 7.86
C ASP A 475 -36.99 -10.90 9.04
N PRO A 476 -36.93 -9.56 9.06
CA PRO A 476 -37.46 -8.78 10.17
C PRO A 476 -38.91 -9.19 10.47
N THR A 477 -39.14 -9.71 11.68
CA THR A 477 -40.44 -10.24 12.11
C THR A 477 -41.50 -9.15 12.36
N ASP A 478 -41.19 -7.89 12.01
CA ASP A 478 -42.04 -6.72 12.16
C ASP A 478 -43.34 -6.83 11.35
N HIS A 479 -43.35 -7.64 10.28
CA HIS A 479 -44.56 -7.97 9.53
C HIS A 479 -45.56 -8.81 10.38
N TYR A 480 -45.07 -9.60 11.35
CA TYR A 480 -45.89 -10.49 12.18
C TYR A 480 -46.26 -9.86 13.54
N LEU A 481 -45.29 -9.24 14.21
CA LEU A 481 -45.46 -8.51 15.48
C LEU A 481 -44.51 -7.31 15.57
N GLY A 482 -45.07 -6.10 15.60
CA GLY A 482 -44.29 -4.87 15.76
C GLY A 482 -43.88 -4.62 17.22
N PHE A 483 -42.60 -4.82 17.56
CA PHE A 483 -42.06 -4.57 18.91
C PHE A 483 -41.47 -3.17 19.10
N GLU A 484 -41.39 -2.34 18.05
CA GLU A 484 -40.74 -1.03 18.08
C GLU A 484 -41.53 -0.01 18.92
N THR A 485 -41.00 0.32 20.10
CA THR A 485 -41.26 1.60 20.78
C THR A 485 -40.00 2.08 21.50
N ASP A 486 -39.47 3.21 21.05
CA ASP A 486 -38.24 3.89 21.53
C ASP A 486 -38.44 4.70 22.83
N LEU A 487 -39.41 4.35 23.68
CA LEU A 487 -39.66 5.11 24.91
C LEU A 487 -38.69 4.67 26.02
N ARG A 488 -37.74 5.55 26.37
CA ARG A 488 -36.81 5.34 27.50
C ARG A 488 -37.57 5.33 28.83
N ASP A 489 -37.12 4.53 29.80
CA ASP A 489 -37.81 4.36 31.10
C ASP A 489 -38.05 5.67 31.87
N LEU A 490 -37.16 6.66 31.75
CA LEU A 490 -37.32 7.99 32.36
C LEU A 490 -38.47 8.78 31.73
N GLU A 491 -38.58 8.75 30.41
CA GLU A 491 -39.67 9.41 29.68
C GLU A 491 -41.00 8.72 30.01
N LEU A 492 -41.00 7.39 30.04
CA LEU A 492 -42.17 6.60 30.42
C LEU A 492 -42.63 6.92 31.85
N ARG A 493 -41.71 6.99 32.83
CA ARG A 493 -42.06 7.36 34.22
C ARG A 493 -42.69 8.75 34.29
N TYR A 494 -42.16 9.70 33.53
CA TYR A 494 -42.72 11.06 33.46
C TYR A 494 -44.12 11.09 32.84
N LEU A 495 -44.35 10.35 31.74
CA LEU A 495 -45.66 10.24 31.09
C LEU A 495 -46.70 9.56 32.00
N LEU A 496 -46.29 8.52 32.74
CA LEU A 496 -47.14 7.82 33.71
C LEU A 496 -47.51 8.72 34.89
N GLN A 497 -46.56 9.49 35.43
CA GLN A 497 -46.82 10.44 36.51
C GLN A 497 -47.78 11.57 36.08
N ARG A 498 -47.65 12.06 34.83
CA ARG A 498 -48.54 13.09 34.27
C ARG A 498 -49.86 12.55 33.71
N ARG A 499 -50.05 11.23 33.69
CA ARG A 499 -51.23 10.56 33.11
C ARG A 499 -51.50 11.02 31.67
N ASP A 500 -50.43 11.12 30.88
CA ASP A 500 -50.50 11.62 29.52
C ASP A 500 -51.38 10.70 28.65
N GLY A 501 -52.33 11.28 27.92
CA GLY A 501 -53.29 10.54 27.11
C GLY A 501 -52.65 9.66 26.03
N ARG A 502 -51.39 9.91 25.67
CA ARG A 502 -50.62 9.10 24.71
C ARG A 502 -50.33 7.67 25.18
N VAL A 503 -50.27 7.45 26.50
CA VAL A 503 -49.95 6.15 27.10
C VAL A 503 -51.18 5.50 27.73
N VAL A 504 -52.38 6.07 27.58
CA VAL A 504 -53.61 5.50 28.13
C VAL A 504 -54.19 4.47 27.16
N THR A 505 -54.30 3.21 27.60
CA THR A 505 -54.96 2.17 26.80
C THR A 505 -56.46 2.18 27.09
N ARG A 506 -57.28 2.16 26.03
CA ARG A 506 -58.75 2.06 26.16
C ARG A 506 -59.14 0.68 26.67
N ALA A 507 -59.56 0.60 27.92
CA ALA A 507 -60.12 -0.60 28.53
C ALA A 507 -61.53 -0.33 29.08
N THR A 508 -62.43 -1.30 28.91
CA THR A 508 -63.79 -1.27 29.42
C THR A 508 -63.82 -1.83 30.83
N PHE A 509 -64.31 -1.02 31.77
CA PHE A 509 -64.56 -1.46 33.15
C PHE A 509 -65.81 -2.33 33.23
N VAL A 510 -65.66 -3.51 33.82
CA VAL A 510 -66.70 -4.49 34.05
C VAL A 510 -66.59 -4.99 35.49
N SER A 511 -67.62 -4.74 36.30
CA SER A 511 -67.73 -5.29 37.65
C SER A 511 -69.20 -5.53 37.97
N SER A 512 -69.49 -6.65 38.62
CA SER A 512 -70.81 -6.94 39.20
C SER A 512 -70.98 -6.33 40.59
N ASP A 513 -69.86 -6.12 41.30
CA ASP A 513 -69.87 -5.76 42.72
C ASP A 513 -69.78 -4.24 42.94
N VAL A 514 -69.05 -3.52 42.08
CA VAL A 514 -68.74 -2.10 42.28
C VAL A 514 -69.00 -1.29 41.02
N ARG A 515 -69.65 -0.14 41.16
CA ARG A 515 -69.75 0.86 40.10
C ARG A 515 -68.73 1.97 40.33
N LEU A 516 -68.12 2.46 39.25
CA LEU A 516 -67.19 3.59 39.34
C LEU A 516 -67.94 4.86 39.77
N ASN A 517 -67.25 5.70 40.53
CA ASN A 517 -67.73 6.99 41.02
C ASN A 517 -68.96 6.91 41.95
N THR A 518 -69.24 5.75 42.55
CA THR A 518 -70.28 5.55 43.57
C THR A 518 -69.68 5.06 44.89
N TRP A 519 -70.22 5.51 46.02
CA TRP A 519 -69.85 5.02 47.35
C TRP A 519 -70.46 3.63 47.59
N PHE A 520 -69.68 2.72 48.15
CA PHE A 520 -70.11 1.39 48.54
C PHE A 520 -69.48 0.98 49.87
N ASP A 521 -70.10 0.02 50.55
CA ASP A 521 -69.58 -0.57 51.77
C ASP A 521 -68.67 -1.77 51.43
N PRO A 522 -67.36 -1.68 51.69
CA PRO A 522 -66.43 -2.76 51.36
C PRO A 522 -66.51 -3.95 52.32
N SER A 523 -67.28 -3.88 53.42
CA SER A 523 -67.44 -4.95 54.41
C SER A 523 -68.43 -6.05 53.96
N TRP A 524 -69.36 -5.74 53.06
CA TRP A 524 -70.43 -6.66 52.63
C TRP A 524 -69.90 -7.91 51.89
N ARG A 525 -68.72 -7.83 51.26
CA ARG A 525 -68.08 -8.98 50.61
C ARG A 525 -66.59 -9.05 50.87
N LYS A 526 -66.11 -10.23 51.28
CA LYS A 526 -64.67 -10.49 51.54
C LYS A 526 -63.76 -10.24 50.34
N ARG A 527 -64.28 -10.33 49.10
CA ARG A 527 -63.54 -10.13 47.85
C ARG A 527 -64.46 -9.49 46.82
N MET A 528 -64.12 -8.30 46.36
CA MET A 528 -64.81 -7.62 45.25
C MET A 528 -63.96 -7.71 43.99
N LEU A 529 -64.57 -8.08 42.86
CA LEU A 529 -63.86 -8.24 41.59
C LEU A 529 -64.11 -7.06 40.66
N LEU A 530 -63.03 -6.38 40.27
CA LEU A 530 -63.03 -5.30 39.30
C LEU A 530 -62.28 -5.79 38.07
N THR A 531 -62.90 -5.78 36.89
CA THR A 531 -62.25 -6.25 35.66
C THR A 531 -62.13 -5.11 34.65
N LEU A 532 -60.96 -4.97 34.06
CA LEU A 532 -60.74 -4.14 32.89
C LEU A 532 -60.48 -5.05 31.70
N LYS A 533 -61.27 -4.90 30.64
CA LYS A 533 -61.10 -5.66 29.40
C LYS A 533 -60.65 -4.73 28.29
N SER A 534 -59.59 -5.11 27.57
CA SER A 534 -59.19 -4.41 26.35
C SER A 534 -60.26 -4.55 25.26
N ASN A 535 -60.16 -3.73 24.22
CA ASN A 535 -61.18 -3.64 23.18
C ASN A 535 -61.33 -4.96 22.39
N LYS A 536 -62.40 -5.68 22.70
CA LYS A 536 -62.77 -7.00 22.15
C LYS A 536 -62.89 -7.04 20.61
N PHE A 537 -63.00 -5.90 19.93
CA PHE A 537 -63.37 -5.83 18.50
C PHE A 537 -62.20 -5.71 17.51
N LYS A 538 -60.94 -5.71 17.95
CA LYS A 538 -59.78 -5.68 17.03
C LYS A 538 -58.85 -6.87 17.28
N SER A 539 -59.07 -7.98 16.58
CA SER A 539 -58.19 -9.15 16.62
C SER A 539 -56.78 -8.87 16.09
N SER A 540 -56.62 -7.84 15.25
CA SER A 540 -55.34 -7.44 14.63
C SER A 540 -54.44 -6.56 15.50
N ARG A 541 -54.75 -6.46 16.80
CA ARG A 541 -53.95 -5.71 17.78
C ARG A 541 -53.82 -6.48 19.07
N VAL A 542 -52.63 -6.35 19.66
CA VAL A 542 -52.30 -6.89 20.99
C VAL A 542 -51.85 -5.72 21.86
N HIS A 543 -52.11 -5.78 23.17
CA HIS A 543 -51.84 -4.67 24.08
C HIS A 543 -50.74 -4.99 25.09
N MET A 544 -49.90 -4.00 25.35
CA MET A 544 -48.78 -4.06 26.30
C MET A 544 -49.12 -3.25 27.56
N LEU A 545 -48.97 -3.84 28.74
CA LEU A 545 -49.22 -3.19 30.03
C LEU A 545 -47.92 -2.55 30.55
N LEU A 546 -47.96 -1.25 30.80
CA LEU A 546 -46.84 -0.47 31.34
C LEU A 546 -47.10 0.09 32.74
N GLY A 547 -48.37 0.19 33.14
CA GLY A 547 -48.72 0.63 34.48
C GLY A 547 -50.21 0.66 34.73
N VAL A 548 -50.58 0.88 35.99
CA VAL A 548 -51.96 0.95 36.45
C VAL A 548 -52.11 2.15 37.38
N SER A 549 -53.22 2.90 37.24
CA SER A 549 -53.63 3.85 38.27
C SER A 549 -55.07 3.66 38.71
N LEU A 550 -55.28 3.73 40.02
CA LEU A 550 -56.59 3.73 40.67
C LEU A 550 -56.71 4.96 41.56
N GLN A 551 -57.89 5.57 41.60
CA GLN A 551 -58.20 6.62 42.56
C GLN A 551 -59.25 6.09 43.53
N ILE A 552 -58.84 5.91 44.80
CA ILE A 552 -59.67 5.37 45.87
C ILE A 552 -59.87 6.47 46.91
N CYS A 553 -61.14 6.72 47.24
CA CYS A 553 -61.56 7.67 48.27
C CYS A 553 -62.23 6.92 49.42
N MET A 554 -61.91 7.36 50.63
CA MET A 554 -62.45 6.80 51.85
C MET A 554 -63.06 7.91 52.70
N THR A 555 -64.03 7.53 53.52
CA THR A 555 -64.60 8.42 54.55
C THR A 555 -63.55 8.71 55.63
N LYS A 556 -63.55 9.94 56.17
CA LYS A 556 -62.62 10.36 57.25
C LYS A 556 -62.82 9.46 58.48
N ASN A 557 -61.73 9.04 59.12
CA ASN A 557 -61.70 8.10 60.27
C ASN A 557 -62.12 6.65 59.95
N SER A 558 -62.05 6.21 58.69
CA SER A 558 -62.21 4.80 58.36
C SER A 558 -61.04 3.96 58.89
N THR A 559 -61.33 2.85 59.56
CA THR A 559 -60.35 1.84 60.01
C THR A 559 -59.95 0.86 58.92
N LEU A 560 -60.45 1.05 57.69
CA LEU A 560 -60.28 0.11 56.60
C LEU A 560 -59.04 0.46 55.77
N GLU A 561 -58.24 -0.53 55.39
CA GLU A 561 -57.17 -0.40 54.42
C GLU A 561 -57.47 -1.25 53.18
N PRO A 562 -57.54 -0.67 51.97
CA PRO A 562 -57.71 -1.43 50.74
C PRO A 562 -56.45 -2.23 50.43
N ALA A 563 -56.60 -3.54 50.30
CA ALA A 563 -55.58 -4.45 49.78
C ALA A 563 -55.99 -4.91 48.37
N LEU A 564 -55.12 -4.68 47.38
CA LEU A 564 -55.34 -5.04 45.99
C LEU A 564 -54.45 -6.20 45.58
N SER A 565 -55.03 -7.27 45.05
CA SER A 565 -54.29 -8.27 44.29
C SER A 565 -54.69 -8.22 42.80
N VAL A 566 -53.69 -8.13 41.94
CA VAL A 566 -53.86 -7.92 40.50
C VAL A 566 -53.55 -9.22 39.76
N TYR A 567 -54.48 -9.66 38.91
CA TYR A 567 -54.33 -10.80 38.03
C TYR A 567 -54.43 -10.33 36.59
N VAL A 568 -53.50 -10.75 35.75
CA VAL A 568 -53.43 -10.33 34.35
C VAL A 568 -53.61 -11.55 33.45
N ASN A 569 -54.52 -11.46 32.50
CA ASN A 569 -54.63 -12.41 31.40
C ASN A 569 -54.07 -11.76 30.13
N PRO A 570 -53.03 -12.34 29.49
CA PRO A 570 -52.36 -11.73 28.36
C PRO A 570 -53.16 -11.72 27.06
N PHE A 571 -53.99 -12.74 26.79
CA PHE A 571 -54.66 -12.91 25.48
C PHE A 571 -56.11 -13.39 25.56
N GLY A 572 -56.59 -13.79 26.73
CA GLY A 572 -57.94 -14.29 26.97
C GLY A 572 -58.71 -13.41 27.96
N GLY A 573 -59.88 -13.90 28.37
CA GLY A 573 -60.74 -13.23 29.36
C GLY A 573 -61.11 -14.10 30.56
N SER A 574 -60.50 -15.28 30.69
CA SER A 574 -60.75 -16.20 31.80
C SER A 574 -59.86 -15.90 32.99
N HIS A 575 -60.45 -15.92 34.19
CA HIS A 575 -59.71 -15.79 35.43
C HIS A 575 -58.77 -16.98 35.69
N SER A 576 -59.13 -18.19 35.25
CA SER A 576 -58.35 -19.42 35.48
C SER A 576 -56.98 -19.44 34.79
N GLU A 577 -56.84 -18.67 33.70
CA GLU A 577 -55.59 -18.57 32.92
C GLU A 577 -54.83 -17.27 33.23
N SER A 578 -55.24 -16.53 34.27
CA SER A 578 -54.58 -15.30 34.68
C SER A 578 -53.42 -15.58 35.61
N TRP A 579 -52.33 -14.84 35.46
CA TRP A 579 -51.19 -14.88 36.38
C TRP A 579 -51.32 -13.79 37.44
N THR A 580 -50.74 -14.03 38.63
CA THR A 580 -50.79 -13.06 39.74
C THR A 580 -49.58 -12.14 39.68
N MET A 581 -49.80 -10.83 39.75
CA MET A 581 -48.72 -9.86 39.76
C MET A 581 -48.00 -9.87 41.12
N PRO A 582 -46.68 -10.14 41.16
CA PRO A 582 -45.91 -10.29 42.41
C PRO A 582 -45.50 -8.92 42.97
N ILE A 583 -46.49 -8.10 43.31
CA ILE A 583 -46.29 -6.73 43.82
C ILE A 583 -45.44 -6.77 45.09
N ASN A 584 -44.40 -5.93 45.13
CA ASN A 584 -43.43 -5.85 46.23
C ASN A 584 -42.64 -7.15 46.52
N GLN A 585 -42.51 -8.05 45.54
CA GLN A 585 -41.66 -9.25 45.64
C GLN A 585 -40.54 -9.18 44.61
N ASN A 586 -39.34 -9.72 44.91
CA ASN A 586 -38.25 -9.91 43.94
C ASN A 586 -37.94 -8.69 43.05
N SER A 587 -37.80 -7.49 43.64
CA SER A 587 -37.55 -6.20 42.95
C SER A 587 -38.67 -5.70 42.01
N TYR A 588 -39.86 -6.30 42.09
CA TYR A 588 -41.05 -5.82 41.40
C TYR A 588 -41.58 -4.52 42.04
N PRO A 589 -42.12 -3.58 41.26
CA PRO A 589 -42.62 -2.30 41.78
C PRO A 589 -43.74 -2.49 42.81
N ASP A 590 -43.79 -1.58 43.79
CA ASP A 590 -44.88 -1.46 44.75
C ASP A 590 -45.79 -0.26 44.41
N TRP A 591 -46.96 -0.18 45.06
CA TRP A 591 -47.91 0.91 44.90
C TRP A 591 -47.38 2.24 45.45
N GLU A 592 -47.20 3.24 44.58
CA GLU A 592 -47.00 4.62 45.01
C GLU A 592 -48.36 5.23 45.38
N LYS A 593 -48.54 5.60 46.66
CA LYS A 593 -49.78 6.22 47.18
C LYS A 593 -49.58 7.73 47.33
N THR A 594 -50.33 8.54 46.56
CA THR A 594 -50.30 10.01 46.66
C THR A 594 -51.64 10.56 47.15
N LYS A 595 -51.63 11.35 48.23
CA LYS A 595 -52.84 11.95 48.81
C LYS A 595 -53.30 13.13 47.95
N LEU A 596 -54.60 13.25 47.73
CA LEU A 596 -55.22 14.36 47.02
C LEU A 596 -55.66 15.45 48.01
N ASP A 597 -55.43 16.72 47.66
CA ASP A 597 -55.84 17.90 48.45
C ASP A 597 -57.36 18.15 48.35
N ILE A 598 -58.14 17.22 48.89
CA ILE A 598 -59.61 17.24 48.92
C ILE A 598 -60.02 16.95 50.38
N PRO A 599 -61.15 17.48 50.89
CA PRO A 599 -61.61 17.24 52.27
C PRO A 599 -62.00 15.79 52.61
N LEU A 600 -61.69 14.81 51.75
CA LEU A 600 -61.89 13.36 51.92
C LEU A 600 -60.52 12.66 51.87
N ASP A 601 -60.39 11.48 52.47
CA ASP A 601 -59.16 10.69 52.38
C ASP A 601 -59.10 9.97 51.03
N CYS A 602 -58.76 10.73 49.99
CA CYS A 602 -58.60 10.26 48.62
C CYS A 602 -57.13 10.07 48.28
N TYR A 603 -56.79 8.87 47.81
CA TYR A 603 -55.45 8.50 47.38
C TYR A 603 -55.45 8.05 45.92
N ASN A 604 -54.45 8.51 45.18
CA ASN A 604 -54.07 7.95 43.90
C ASN A 604 -53.06 6.84 44.14
N TRP A 605 -53.41 5.64 43.71
CA TRP A 605 -52.56 4.48 43.71
C TRP A 605 -52.01 4.33 42.30
N THR A 606 -50.69 4.35 42.16
CA THR A 606 -50.01 4.21 40.87
C THR A 606 -48.97 3.09 40.95
N LEU A 607 -49.04 2.15 40.01
CA LEU A 607 -48.08 1.09 39.85
C LEU A 607 -47.40 1.26 38.49
N THR A 608 -46.09 1.55 38.49
CA THR A 608 -45.31 1.79 37.27
C THR A 608 -44.40 0.60 36.98
N LEU A 609 -44.67 -0.14 35.90
CA LEU A 609 -43.91 -1.34 35.53
C LEU A 609 -42.65 -1.01 34.71
N GLY A 610 -42.71 0.06 33.91
CA GLY A 610 -41.60 0.47 33.02
C GLY A 610 -41.38 -0.53 31.87
N ASN A 611 -40.25 -0.43 31.15
CA ASN A 611 -39.90 -1.42 30.12
C ASN A 611 -39.39 -2.75 30.71
N ARG A 612 -38.89 -2.75 31.95
CA ARG A 612 -38.35 -3.94 32.59
C ARG A 612 -39.43 -5.00 32.89
N TRP A 613 -40.61 -4.56 33.32
CA TRP A 613 -41.68 -5.46 33.80
C TRP A 613 -42.93 -5.43 32.93
N LYS A 614 -42.83 -4.92 31.70
CA LYS A 614 -43.96 -4.87 30.76
C LYS A 614 -44.37 -6.26 30.30
N SER A 615 -45.67 -6.49 30.19
CA SER A 615 -46.21 -7.76 29.72
C SER A 615 -47.52 -7.56 28.98
N PHE A 616 -47.92 -8.57 28.21
CA PHE A 616 -49.16 -8.57 27.46
C PHE A 616 -50.38 -8.54 28.38
N PHE A 617 -51.44 -7.86 27.94
CA PHE A 617 -52.73 -7.91 28.61
C PHE A 617 -53.89 -7.87 27.61
N GLU A 618 -54.93 -8.63 27.92
CA GLU A 618 -56.26 -8.54 27.31
C GLU A 618 -57.29 -8.24 28.41
N THR A 619 -57.17 -8.90 29.57
CA THR A 619 -57.99 -8.58 30.74
C THR A 619 -57.16 -8.47 32.00
N VAL A 620 -57.44 -7.45 32.81
CA VAL A 620 -56.82 -7.25 34.13
C VAL A 620 -57.91 -7.30 35.20
N HIS A 621 -57.76 -8.21 36.14
CA HIS A 621 -58.65 -8.43 37.27
C HIS A 621 -58.01 -7.87 38.54
N PHE A 622 -58.71 -6.99 39.24
CA PHE A 622 -58.33 -6.48 40.55
C PHE A 622 -59.26 -7.07 41.60
N TYR A 623 -58.68 -7.83 42.53
CA TYR A 623 -59.37 -8.25 43.73
C TYR A 623 -59.11 -7.22 44.82
N LEU A 624 -60.17 -6.51 45.16
CA LEU A 624 -60.17 -5.60 46.29
C LEU A 624 -60.62 -6.37 47.53
N ARG A 625 -59.79 -6.33 48.57
CA ARG A 625 -60.13 -6.77 49.92
C ARG A 625 -59.98 -5.60 50.87
N SER A 626 -60.87 -5.51 51.85
CA SER A 626 -60.74 -4.54 52.94
C SER A 626 -60.11 -5.23 54.14
N ARG A 627 -58.99 -4.72 54.65
CA ARG A 627 -58.42 -5.12 55.95
C ARG A 627 -58.82 -4.10 57.00
N ILE A 628 -59.06 -4.53 58.23
CA ILE A 628 -59.20 -3.62 59.38
C ILE A 628 -57.80 -3.32 59.90
N ARG A 629 -57.44 -2.05 60.08
CA ARG A 629 -56.17 -1.63 60.69
C ARG A 629 -56.11 -2.16 62.13
N THR A 630 -55.30 -3.18 62.37
CA THR A 630 -54.94 -3.64 63.72
C THR A 630 -53.63 -2.99 64.14
N ASP A 631 -53.67 -2.07 65.09
CA ASP A 631 -52.47 -1.47 65.70
C ASP A 631 -51.80 -2.47 66.65
N LEU A 632 -50.99 -3.39 66.14
CA LEU A 632 -50.02 -4.14 66.97
C LEU A 632 -48.72 -4.39 66.20
N THR A 633 -47.69 -3.67 66.60
CA THR A 633 -46.28 -3.86 66.24
C THR A 633 -45.71 -5.11 66.92
N GLN A 634 -45.45 -6.19 66.17
CA GLN A 634 -44.32 -7.14 66.26
C GLN A 634 -44.70 -8.55 65.76
N GLY A 635 -43.94 -9.09 64.80
CA GLY A 635 -43.73 -10.54 64.61
C GLY A 635 -44.33 -11.16 63.34
N ASN A 636 -43.44 -11.68 62.47
CA ASN A 636 -43.64 -12.59 61.32
C ASN A 636 -45.08 -13.10 61.04
N GLU A 637 -45.71 -12.61 59.97
CA GLU A 637 -47.01 -13.10 59.48
C GLU A 637 -46.88 -14.43 58.71
N THR A 638 -47.03 -15.56 59.41
CA THR A 638 -47.77 -16.70 58.87
C THR A 638 -49.16 -16.67 59.50
N VAL A 639 -50.13 -16.00 58.85
CA VAL A 639 -51.46 -15.80 59.43
C VAL A 639 -52.45 -16.82 58.87
N TYR A 640 -52.78 -17.77 59.74
CA TYR A 640 -53.94 -18.65 59.68
C TYR A 640 -55.23 -17.79 59.68
N PHE A 641 -56.18 -18.09 58.78
CA PHE A 641 -57.45 -17.35 58.67
C PHE A 641 -58.50 -17.95 59.60
N GLU A 642 -59.07 -17.14 60.49
CA GLU A 642 -60.27 -17.49 61.27
C GLU A 642 -61.50 -16.74 60.71
N PRO A 643 -62.71 -17.33 60.67
CA PRO A 643 -63.89 -16.68 60.10
C PRO A 643 -64.51 -15.72 61.12
N MET A 644 -64.79 -14.48 60.73
CA MET A 644 -65.53 -13.56 61.60
C MET A 644 -67.02 -13.89 61.63
N ASP A 645 -67.51 -14.15 62.85
CA ASP A 645 -68.91 -14.20 63.26
C ASP A 645 -69.54 -12.81 63.34
N VAL A 646 -70.86 -12.81 63.16
CA VAL A 646 -71.75 -11.65 63.10
C VAL A 646 -72.08 -11.16 64.51
N ALA A 647 -71.22 -10.34 65.14
CA ALA A 647 -71.59 -9.50 66.28
C ALA A 647 -70.43 -8.57 66.69
N ASP A 648 -70.42 -7.32 66.22
CA ASP A 648 -69.99 -6.18 67.04
C ASP A 648 -70.31 -4.86 66.32
N SER A 649 -71.23 -4.09 66.89
CA SER A 649 -71.84 -2.87 66.35
C SER A 649 -71.11 -1.58 66.77
N SER A 650 -69.82 -1.65 67.12
CA SER A 650 -69.02 -0.53 67.64
C SER A 650 -67.77 -0.18 66.84
N GLN A 651 -67.51 -0.83 65.70
CA GLN A 651 -66.38 -0.50 64.83
C GLN A 651 -66.84 0.39 63.66
N ASN A 652 -66.28 1.59 63.53
CA ASN A 652 -66.59 2.50 62.42
C ASN A 652 -66.18 1.91 61.06
N PHE A 653 -67.10 1.18 60.43
CA PHE A 653 -66.98 0.72 59.05
C PHE A 653 -67.16 1.91 58.10
N GLY A 654 -66.13 2.24 57.33
CA GLY A 654 -66.14 3.38 56.42
C GLY A 654 -66.60 3.01 55.00
N TYR A 655 -67.32 3.92 54.35
CA TYR A 655 -67.61 3.78 52.92
C TYR A 655 -66.36 4.04 52.08
N MET A 656 -66.25 3.32 50.97
CA MET A 656 -65.20 3.45 49.96
C MET A 656 -65.81 3.85 48.62
N LYS A 657 -65.07 4.64 47.84
CA LYS A 657 -65.45 5.05 46.49
C LYS A 657 -64.25 4.93 45.57
N ILE A 658 -64.41 4.23 44.44
CA ILE A 658 -63.40 4.18 43.38
C ILE A 658 -63.80 5.15 42.28
N ASN A 659 -63.08 6.26 42.14
CA ASN A 659 -63.42 7.30 41.16
C ASN A 659 -63.10 6.86 39.74
N SER A 660 -61.89 6.34 39.53
CA SER A 660 -61.40 5.93 38.21
C SER A 660 -60.37 4.82 38.33
N ILE A 661 -60.34 3.96 37.32
CA ILE A 661 -59.32 2.95 37.12
C ILE A 661 -58.81 3.09 35.68
N GLN A 662 -57.51 3.21 35.49
CA GLN A 662 -56.87 3.40 34.20
C GLN A 662 -55.69 2.45 34.01
N LEU A 663 -55.58 1.90 32.81
CA LEU A 663 -54.42 1.12 32.37
C LEU A 663 -53.56 1.97 31.44
N PHE A 664 -52.26 1.92 31.66
CA PHE A 664 -51.28 2.58 30.81
C PHE A 664 -50.53 1.54 29.99
N GLY A 665 -50.35 1.83 28.70
CA GLY A 665 -49.80 0.90 27.74
C GLY A 665 -49.85 1.40 26.30
N TYR A 666 -49.51 0.51 25.37
CA TYR A 666 -49.61 0.75 23.93
C TYR A 666 -50.19 -0.48 23.23
N SER A 667 -50.70 -0.26 22.01
CA SER A 667 -51.22 -1.32 21.16
C SER A 667 -50.25 -1.59 20.02
N MET A 668 -49.87 -2.85 19.83
CA MET A 668 -49.02 -3.29 18.73
C MET A 668 -49.86 -3.98 17.65
N HIS A 669 -49.38 -3.91 16.41
CA HIS A 669 -49.99 -4.64 15.31
C HIS A 669 -49.69 -6.13 15.46
N PHE A 670 -50.70 -6.93 15.16
CA PHE A 670 -50.65 -8.37 15.17
C PHE A 670 -51.36 -8.87 13.92
N ASP A 671 -50.66 -9.57 13.05
CA ASP A 671 -51.25 -10.17 11.85
C ASP A 671 -51.48 -11.67 12.07
N PRO A 672 -52.73 -12.10 12.34
CA PRO A 672 -53.04 -13.51 12.52
C PRO A 672 -52.87 -14.32 11.23
N GLU A 673 -53.11 -13.72 10.05
CA GLU A 673 -53.08 -14.43 8.76
C GLU A 673 -51.63 -14.74 8.38
N ALA A 674 -50.72 -13.79 8.54
CA ALA A 674 -49.31 -13.99 8.25
C ALA A 674 -48.65 -15.09 9.12
N ILE A 675 -49.04 -15.21 10.40
CA ILE A 675 -48.56 -16.28 11.27
C ILE A 675 -49.21 -17.63 10.90
N GLN A 676 -50.46 -17.64 10.47
CA GLN A 676 -51.11 -18.85 9.94
C GLN A 676 -50.41 -19.35 8.68
N ASP A 677 -50.03 -18.46 7.75
CA ASP A 677 -49.27 -18.81 6.55
C ASP A 677 -47.90 -19.39 6.88
N LEU A 678 -47.20 -18.84 7.88
CA LEU A 678 -45.94 -19.40 8.40
C LEU A 678 -46.10 -20.83 8.91
N ILE A 679 -47.21 -21.11 9.62
CA ILE A 679 -47.51 -22.45 10.13
C ILE A 679 -47.88 -23.38 8.97
N LEU A 680 -48.63 -22.90 7.97
CA LEU A 680 -48.93 -23.67 6.76
C LEU A 680 -47.67 -24.03 5.97
N GLN A 681 -46.67 -23.14 5.89
CA GLN A 681 -45.39 -23.42 5.25
C GLN A 681 -44.59 -24.52 5.96
N LEU A 682 -44.76 -24.69 7.28
CA LEU A 682 -44.17 -25.80 8.02
C LEU A 682 -44.83 -27.15 7.69
N ASP A 683 -46.17 -27.14 7.54
CA ASP A 683 -46.95 -28.35 7.30
C ASP A 683 -46.96 -28.76 5.81
N TYR A 684 -46.84 -27.78 4.90
CA TYR A 684 -46.84 -27.96 3.44
C TYR A 684 -45.73 -27.11 2.77
N PRO A 685 -44.46 -27.53 2.86
CA PRO A 685 -43.34 -26.76 2.31
C PRO A 685 -43.34 -26.78 0.77
N TYR A 686 -43.37 -25.60 0.14
CA TYR A 686 -43.29 -25.47 -1.32
C TYR A 686 -41.88 -25.81 -1.86
N THR A 687 -40.83 -25.65 -1.03
CA THR A 687 -39.42 -26.05 -1.31
C THR A 687 -38.72 -26.47 0.00
N GLN A 688 -37.70 -27.33 -0.03
CA GLN A 688 -36.99 -27.77 1.19
C GLN A 688 -36.43 -26.60 2.03
N GLY A 689 -35.95 -25.53 1.38
CA GLY A 689 -35.45 -24.34 2.09
C GLY A 689 -36.52 -23.47 2.76
N SER A 690 -37.80 -23.59 2.36
CA SER A 690 -38.90 -22.82 2.95
C SER A 690 -39.30 -23.31 4.35
N GLN A 691 -39.08 -24.59 4.65
CA GLN A 691 -39.40 -25.16 5.95
C GLN A 691 -38.45 -24.65 7.04
N ASP A 692 -37.14 -24.65 6.76
CA ASP A 692 -36.13 -24.17 7.71
C ASP A 692 -36.27 -22.67 7.97
N SER A 693 -36.59 -21.88 6.94
CA SER A 693 -36.84 -20.44 7.10
C SER A 693 -38.09 -20.16 7.95
N ALA A 694 -39.18 -20.89 7.72
CA ALA A 694 -40.41 -20.73 8.49
C ALA A 694 -40.22 -21.12 9.96
N LEU A 695 -39.45 -22.18 10.21
CA LEU A 695 -39.13 -22.63 11.56
C LEU A 695 -38.31 -21.60 12.34
N LEU A 696 -37.27 -21.03 11.72
CA LEU A 696 -36.44 -19.99 12.34
C LEU A 696 -37.24 -18.72 12.64
N GLN A 697 -38.16 -18.32 11.75
CA GLN A 697 -39.04 -17.17 11.99
C GLN A 697 -39.99 -17.42 13.18
N LEU A 698 -40.57 -18.62 13.30
CA LEU A 698 -41.42 -18.99 14.43
C LEU A 698 -40.65 -19.08 15.76
N MET A 699 -39.41 -19.57 15.74
CA MET A 699 -38.52 -19.57 16.92
C MET A 699 -38.23 -18.15 17.40
N GLU A 700 -37.93 -17.22 16.48
CA GLU A 700 -37.66 -15.82 16.84
C GLU A 700 -38.91 -15.14 17.43
N ILE A 701 -40.09 -15.35 16.83
CA ILE A 701 -41.36 -14.83 17.37
C ILE A 701 -41.59 -15.39 18.78
N ARG A 702 -41.40 -16.69 18.97
CA ARG A 702 -41.54 -17.35 20.27
C ARG A 702 -40.60 -16.76 21.32
N TYR A 703 -39.33 -16.59 20.98
CA TYR A 703 -38.33 -16.00 21.87
C TYR A 703 -38.72 -14.60 22.31
N ARG A 704 -39.11 -13.72 21.36
CA ARG A 704 -39.53 -12.35 21.65
C ARG A 704 -40.79 -12.28 22.52
N VAL A 705 -41.79 -13.12 22.24
CA VAL A 705 -43.05 -13.16 23.01
C VAL A 705 -42.80 -13.68 24.43
N ASN A 706 -42.04 -14.76 24.59
CA ASN A 706 -41.80 -15.37 25.89
C ASN A 706 -40.83 -14.58 26.77
N ARG A 707 -39.97 -13.72 26.19
CA ARG A 707 -39.15 -12.77 26.95
C ARG A 707 -39.99 -11.75 27.74
N LEU A 708 -41.24 -11.52 27.33
CA LEU A 708 -42.20 -10.65 28.02
C LEU A 708 -43.05 -11.40 29.05
N SER A 709 -42.71 -12.65 29.35
CA SER A 709 -43.34 -13.41 30.42
C SER A 709 -43.04 -12.78 31.79
N PRO A 710 -44.02 -12.74 32.69
CA PRO A 710 -43.84 -12.17 34.02
C PRO A 710 -42.84 -13.00 34.84
N PRO A 711 -42.13 -12.37 35.80
CA PRO A 711 -41.23 -13.09 36.70
C PRO A 711 -42.01 -14.07 37.58
N GLY A 712 -41.59 -15.33 37.60
CA GLY A 712 -42.20 -16.38 38.41
C GLY A 712 -41.31 -17.63 38.47
N PRO A 713 -41.61 -18.60 39.37
CA PRO A 713 -40.83 -19.83 39.51
C PRO A 713 -40.84 -20.69 38.23
N LEU A 714 -41.88 -20.55 37.40
CA LEU A 714 -41.98 -21.13 36.06
C LEU A 714 -42.35 -20.01 35.07
N PRO A 715 -41.56 -19.78 34.00
CA PRO A 715 -41.91 -18.82 32.97
C PRO A 715 -43.15 -19.31 32.20
N LEU A 716 -44.11 -18.42 31.99
CA LEU A 716 -45.32 -18.72 31.22
C LEU A 716 -45.00 -18.78 29.72
N ASP A 717 -45.44 -19.83 29.03
CA ASP A 717 -45.35 -19.91 27.57
C ASP A 717 -46.43 -19.04 26.92
N LEU A 718 -46.16 -17.73 26.90
CA LEU A 718 -47.03 -16.73 26.31
C LEU A 718 -47.24 -16.96 24.80
N PHE A 719 -46.27 -17.54 24.10
CA PHE A 719 -46.40 -17.88 22.69
C PHE A 719 -47.49 -18.94 22.47
N SER A 720 -47.48 -20.02 23.23
CA SER A 720 -48.56 -21.02 23.21
C SER A 720 -49.94 -20.43 23.54
N CYS A 721 -50.00 -19.50 24.49
CA CYS A 721 -51.25 -18.80 24.82
C CYS A 721 -51.71 -17.90 23.66
N LEU A 722 -50.80 -17.18 23.01
CA LEU A 722 -51.09 -16.35 21.85
C LEU A 722 -51.67 -17.19 20.72
N LEU A 723 -51.04 -18.33 20.41
CA LEU A 723 -51.51 -19.27 19.39
C LEU A 723 -52.94 -19.79 19.68
N ARG A 724 -53.21 -20.20 20.93
CA ARG A 724 -54.54 -20.70 21.31
C ARG A 724 -55.63 -19.63 21.26
N HIS A 725 -55.36 -18.43 21.79
CA HIS A 725 -56.41 -17.41 21.94
C HIS A 725 -56.58 -16.52 20.71
N ARG A 726 -55.50 -16.21 19.99
CA ARG A 726 -55.56 -15.31 18.82
C ARG A 726 -55.68 -16.07 17.50
N LEU A 727 -54.98 -17.20 17.33
CA LEU A 727 -55.09 -18.03 16.12
C LEU A 727 -56.16 -19.14 16.24
N LYS A 728 -56.75 -19.34 17.43
CA LYS A 728 -57.76 -20.39 17.70
C LYS A 728 -57.26 -21.82 17.44
N LEU A 729 -55.95 -22.06 17.55
CA LEU A 729 -55.37 -23.39 17.40
C LEU A 729 -55.76 -24.31 18.57
N SER A 730 -55.89 -25.61 18.30
CA SER A 730 -56.15 -26.61 19.34
C SER A 730 -54.95 -26.74 20.28
N SER A 731 -55.19 -27.23 21.51
CA SER A 731 -54.11 -27.44 22.48
C SER A 731 -53.04 -28.41 21.97
N SER A 732 -53.43 -29.43 21.20
CA SER A 732 -52.51 -30.40 20.58
C SER A 732 -51.61 -29.77 19.52
N GLU A 733 -52.16 -28.89 18.68
CA GLU A 733 -51.40 -28.21 17.62
C GLU A 733 -50.39 -27.20 18.20
N ALA A 734 -50.82 -26.40 19.18
CA ALA A 734 -49.94 -25.46 19.86
C ALA A 734 -48.78 -26.18 20.59
N THR A 735 -49.07 -27.35 21.18
CA THR A 735 -48.05 -28.16 21.84
C THR A 735 -47.09 -28.79 20.82
N ARG A 736 -47.58 -29.27 19.66
CA ARG A 736 -46.75 -29.76 18.56
C ARG A 736 -45.77 -28.70 18.06
N LEU A 737 -46.25 -27.49 17.78
CA LEU A 737 -45.43 -26.37 17.34
C LEU A 737 -44.40 -25.95 18.41
N SER A 738 -44.79 -26.05 19.68
CA SER A 738 -43.87 -25.81 20.81
C SER A 738 -42.77 -26.86 20.91
N TYR A 739 -43.06 -28.14 20.65
CA TYR A 739 -42.04 -29.19 20.60
C TYR A 739 -41.10 -29.05 19.40
N SER A 740 -41.65 -28.77 18.21
CA SER A 740 -40.85 -28.55 16.99
C SER A 740 -39.87 -27.38 17.13
N THR A 741 -40.25 -26.34 17.89
CA THR A 741 -39.37 -25.20 18.17
C THR A 741 -38.43 -25.40 19.36
N TYR A 742 -38.67 -26.40 20.23
CA TYR A 742 -37.79 -26.73 21.37
C TYR A 742 -36.64 -27.68 21.02
N ASN A 743 -36.85 -28.63 20.11
CA ASN A 743 -35.85 -29.68 19.81
C ASN A 743 -34.64 -29.20 18.97
N GLN A 744 -34.58 -27.92 18.62
CA GLN A 744 -33.50 -27.33 17.81
C GLN A 744 -32.87 -26.07 18.45
N SER A 745 -33.33 -25.66 19.64
CA SER A 745 -32.78 -24.52 20.40
C SER A 745 -31.62 -24.91 21.30
#